data_AF-A0A6J8BUC6-F1
#
_entry.id   AF-A0A6J8BUC6-F1
#
_cell.length_a   1.000
_cell.length_b   1.000
_cell.length_c   1.000
_cell.angle_alpha   90.00
_cell.angle_beta   90.00
_cell.angle_gamma   90.00
#
_symmetry.space_group_name_H-M   'P 1'
#
loop_
_entity.id
_entity.type
_entity.pdbx_description
1 polymer ?
#
loop_
_entity_poly.entity_id
_entity_poly.type
_entity_poly.pdbx_seq_one_letter_code
_entity_poly.pdbx_strand_id
1 'polypeptide(L)'
;MFADIDIGADVIIPPDPSHNDSWKDGRRVIELFELAQNLVCQLCNCPLNLIDTVSERKYGLGSVLTIPCGSCTACNSVETGKRNSNGAFVVNSKGSYCPNFSSVIGMIHAGMGATHVNNFLAGLNVPPVHSSTIRKKEKEIGKKIQEVAAQSCKSVQIKVKDLSNGKVEASFDGGWQKRGTGWQYDSNTGHASMIGLKTGKVMDYTYRSRSCRVCEVHEKRKETVSAHDCCRNWKGTSKGMEPDMAVEMTHKLNDSGCQIKVLHADNDSTTTSRLKVHFEDLEKKDDQNHVKKGFSKKLYELSKKYKELKHPDVIPYLVRCFMYAIKENEGLTDDLREGLNRIVPHVSGDHSLCTDIEWCTYKDDPVNFKYKSLPGGKCLSNDALTSELRELVQQYNRRAESLQNMGSTQANENFNQIVGSKCPKARSYGGSSSFNSRLSAAVLQKNEGYTWLSMVNEASELSPGQFTMKVGETMNKKLERQRENQKTQTFKKRRIENKKNRKKAQQSSSVKEGTTYQQEVEVNVNACDIIQQIPSSLTLSNTDKYVVFDLETTSLSRNSDITQLAAASGLNLFQRYIMPRCDISNEASKITGISFCHATNKMYLNGREVETCTIQQGLLDFLDFLKLNELPILVGHNITNFDMMVLENRLKEFNMFSAFIASVKGFIDTLKLSKRVFPKADVDNYKQQTLVKKVLGIEYAAHNAKDDVLSLSELFSQKLQSSCEEDDLHHVNFNSCKLSLKPLVDKKLLMQQFALN
;
A
#
# COMPACT_ATOMS: atom_id res chain seq x y z
N MET A 1 -40.99 41.63 13.91
CA MET A 1 -41.51 42.32 12.73
C MET A 1 -40.31 42.81 11.91
N PHE A 2 -39.79 41.91 11.06
CA PHE A 2 -39.12 42.15 9.77
C PHE A 2 -39.04 40.73 9.21
N ALA A 3 -40.08 40.38 8.45
CA ALA A 3 -40.16 39.18 7.67
C ALA A 3 -39.41 39.45 6.37
N ASP A 4 -38.40 38.64 6.03
CA ASP A 4 -37.89 38.63 4.67
C ASP A 4 -38.62 37.55 3.88
N ILE A 5 -39.47 38.09 3.02
CA ILE A 5 -40.39 37.45 2.10
C ILE A 5 -39.57 36.79 0.99
N ASP A 6 -39.94 35.55 0.67
CA ASP A 6 -39.57 34.86 -0.56
C ASP A 6 -40.20 35.60 -1.73
N ILE A 7 -39.42 36.46 -2.39
CA ILE A 7 -39.79 37.10 -3.66
C ILE A 7 -38.74 36.69 -4.69
N GLY A 8 -39.19 36.05 -5.76
CA GLY A 8 -38.39 35.79 -6.94
C GLY A 8 -37.86 37.08 -7.54
N ALA A 9 -36.60 37.39 -7.26
CA ALA A 9 -35.77 38.31 -8.00
C ALA A 9 -34.32 37.81 -7.87
N ASP A 10 -33.58 37.81 -8.97
CA ASP A 10 -32.13 37.58 -8.96
C ASP A 10 -31.48 38.58 -8.01
N VAL A 11 -31.14 38.15 -6.78
CA VAL A 11 -30.36 38.96 -5.85
C VAL A 11 -28.93 39.02 -6.38
N ILE A 12 -28.67 40.04 -7.20
CA ILE A 12 -27.33 40.51 -7.53
C ILE A 12 -26.80 41.20 -6.27
N ILE A 13 -25.87 40.56 -5.57
CA ILE A 13 -25.11 41.19 -4.50
C ILE A 13 -24.20 42.24 -5.18
N PRO A 14 -24.31 43.54 -4.87
CA PRO A 14 -23.37 44.53 -5.38
C PRO A 14 -21.96 44.19 -4.87
N PRO A 15 -20.91 44.36 -5.70
CA PRO A 15 -19.54 44.06 -5.28
C PRO A 15 -19.17 44.89 -4.04
N ASP A 16 -18.43 44.26 -3.13
CA ASP A 16 -17.81 44.92 -1.98
C ASP A 16 -16.90 46.06 -2.50
N PRO A 17 -17.17 47.33 -2.14
CA PRO A 17 -16.39 48.47 -2.63
C PRO A 17 -14.93 48.47 -2.13
N SER A 18 -14.54 47.56 -1.23
CA SER A 18 -13.15 47.41 -0.76
C SER A 18 -12.25 46.54 -1.66
N HIS A 19 -12.82 45.84 -2.65
CA HIS A 19 -12.05 45.11 -3.67
C HIS A 19 -12.27 45.74 -5.05
N ASN A 20 -11.24 46.44 -5.53
CA ASN A 20 -11.17 46.95 -6.90
C ASN A 20 -10.90 45.77 -7.86
N ASP A 21 -11.89 44.90 -8.04
CA ASP A 21 -11.85 43.77 -8.99
C ASP A 21 -11.79 44.33 -10.42
N SER A 22 -10.58 44.63 -10.89
CA SER A 22 -10.39 45.02 -12.29
C SER A 22 -10.80 43.87 -13.19
N TRP A 23 -11.50 44.16 -14.29
CA TRP A 23 -11.72 43.16 -15.35
C TRP A 23 -10.38 42.63 -15.91
N LYS A 24 -9.29 43.36 -15.69
CA LYS A 24 -7.91 43.01 -16.06
C LYS A 24 -7.31 41.93 -15.17
N ASP A 25 -7.92 41.63 -14.02
CA ASP A 25 -7.39 40.68 -13.04
C ASP A 25 -8.07 39.30 -13.13
N GLY A 26 -7.23 38.27 -13.00
CA GLY A 26 -7.64 36.87 -13.04
C GLY A 26 -7.86 36.33 -14.47
N ARG A 27 -8.39 35.10 -14.54
CA ARG A 27 -8.73 34.41 -15.79
C ARG A 27 -10.24 34.22 -15.90
N ARG A 28 -10.76 34.11 -17.13
CA ARG A 28 -12.18 33.86 -17.41
C ARG A 28 -12.35 32.62 -18.28
N VAL A 29 -13.47 31.91 -18.10
CA VAL A 29 -13.87 30.83 -19.00
C VAL A 29 -14.76 31.44 -20.08
N ILE A 30 -14.34 31.32 -21.33
CA ILE A 30 -15.05 31.94 -22.47
C ILE A 30 -15.40 30.87 -23.52
N GLU A 31 -16.54 31.03 -24.17
CA GLU A 31 -16.86 30.30 -25.40
C GLU A 31 -16.35 31.12 -26.58
N LEU A 32 -15.17 30.76 -27.10
CA LEU A 32 -14.43 31.57 -28.09
C LEU A 32 -15.27 32.04 -29.27
N PHE A 33 -16.07 31.14 -29.85
CA PHE A 33 -16.92 31.47 -31.01
C PHE A 33 -18.01 32.48 -30.64
N GLU A 34 -18.62 32.32 -29.46
CA GLU A 34 -19.68 33.22 -29.00
C GLU A 34 -19.14 34.61 -28.67
N LEU A 35 -17.99 34.66 -27.98
CA LEU A 35 -17.32 35.94 -27.71
C LEU A 35 -17.00 36.67 -29.02
N ALA A 36 -16.48 35.95 -30.02
CA ALA A 36 -16.15 36.53 -31.31
C ALA A 36 -17.38 37.10 -32.03
N GLN A 37 -18.53 36.42 -31.97
CA GLN A 37 -19.79 36.91 -32.53
C GLN A 37 -20.31 38.17 -31.84
N ASN A 38 -20.09 38.27 -30.52
CA ASN A 38 -20.53 39.42 -29.72
C ASN A 38 -19.56 40.61 -29.75
N LEU A 39 -18.35 40.47 -30.32
CA LEU A 39 -17.35 41.56 -30.44
C LEU A 39 -17.62 42.51 -31.62
N VAL A 40 -18.89 42.87 -31.79
CA VAL A 40 -19.35 43.76 -32.85
C VAL A 40 -20.33 44.76 -32.25
N CYS A 41 -20.17 46.02 -32.61
CA CYS A 41 -21.05 47.09 -32.14
C CYS A 41 -22.47 46.90 -32.68
N GLN A 42 -23.46 46.88 -31.79
CA GLN A 42 -24.87 46.64 -32.16
C GLN A 42 -25.51 47.81 -32.94
N LEU A 43 -24.88 49.00 -32.95
CA LEU A 43 -25.40 50.18 -33.66
C LEU A 43 -24.77 50.38 -35.04
N CYS A 44 -23.45 50.25 -35.15
CA CYS A 44 -22.70 50.58 -36.38
C CYS A 44 -21.98 49.38 -37.01
N ASN A 45 -22.08 48.20 -36.40
CA ASN A 45 -21.46 46.96 -36.87
C ASN A 45 -19.91 47.00 -36.95
N CYS A 46 -19.27 48.01 -36.37
CA CYS A 46 -17.81 48.07 -36.25
C CYS A 46 -17.29 47.02 -35.24
N PRO A 47 -16.10 46.43 -35.47
CA PRO A 47 -15.44 45.57 -34.50
C PRO A 47 -15.20 46.29 -33.16
N LEU A 48 -15.39 45.57 -32.05
CA LEU A 48 -15.07 46.04 -30.70
C LEU A 48 -13.71 45.48 -30.25
N ASN A 49 -12.87 46.29 -29.61
CA ASN A 49 -11.62 45.80 -29.03
C ASN A 49 -11.79 45.45 -27.56
N LEU A 50 -11.38 44.25 -27.18
CA LEU A 50 -11.41 43.81 -25.77
C LEU A 50 -10.60 44.72 -24.84
N ILE A 51 -9.52 45.35 -25.33
CA ILE A 51 -8.69 46.26 -24.54
C ILE A 51 -9.47 47.49 -24.06
N ASP A 52 -10.52 47.87 -24.78
CA ASP A 52 -11.36 49.03 -24.49
C ASP A 52 -12.42 48.73 -23.43
N THR A 53 -12.44 47.52 -22.86
CA THR A 53 -13.41 47.14 -21.82
C THR A 53 -13.35 48.12 -20.63
N VAL A 54 -14.51 48.65 -20.25
CA VAL A 54 -14.63 49.61 -19.14
C VAL A 54 -15.18 48.99 -17.87
N SER A 55 -15.95 47.90 -17.98
CA SER A 55 -16.47 47.16 -16.83
C SER A 55 -16.82 45.72 -17.17
N GLU A 56 -16.88 44.88 -16.14
CA GLU A 56 -17.31 43.49 -16.23
C GLU A 56 -18.40 43.22 -15.19
N ARG A 57 -19.45 42.51 -15.59
CA ARG A 57 -20.43 41.91 -14.69
C ARG A 57 -20.31 40.40 -14.72
N LYS A 58 -19.90 39.81 -13.59
CA LYS A 58 -19.69 38.36 -13.42
C LYS A 58 -20.99 37.64 -13.08
N TYR A 59 -21.23 36.50 -13.71
CA TYR A 59 -22.36 35.59 -13.53
C TYR A 59 -21.83 34.16 -13.42
N GLY A 60 -21.32 33.77 -12.25
CA GLY A 60 -20.63 32.49 -12.08
C GLY A 60 -19.31 32.46 -12.87
N LEU A 61 -19.19 31.51 -13.80
CA LEU A 61 -18.08 31.40 -14.75
C LEU A 61 -18.25 32.26 -16.03
N GLY A 62 -19.46 32.78 -16.28
CA GLY A 62 -19.74 33.66 -17.42
C GLY A 62 -19.68 35.14 -17.04
N SER A 63 -19.48 36.00 -18.04
CA SER A 63 -19.32 37.44 -17.84
C SER A 63 -19.95 38.25 -18.96
N VAL A 64 -20.47 39.43 -18.61
CA VAL A 64 -20.82 40.48 -19.58
C VAL A 64 -19.76 41.57 -19.48
N LEU A 65 -19.09 41.86 -20.59
CA LEU A 65 -18.13 42.96 -20.71
C LEU A 65 -18.84 44.18 -21.28
N THR A 66 -18.57 45.35 -20.72
CA THR A 66 -19.04 46.62 -21.31
C THR A 66 -17.91 47.21 -22.14
N ILE A 67 -18.10 47.35 -23.45
CA ILE A 67 -17.09 47.84 -24.38
C ILE A 67 -17.63 49.03 -25.19
N PRO A 68 -17.06 50.24 -25.08
CA PRO A 68 -17.40 51.38 -25.91
C PRO A 68 -16.90 51.16 -27.35
N CYS A 69 -17.73 51.55 -28.33
CA CYS A 69 -17.33 51.51 -29.72
C CYS A 69 -16.42 52.70 -30.06
N GLY A 70 -15.24 52.45 -30.64
CA GLY A 70 -14.32 53.50 -31.05
C GLY A 70 -14.85 54.42 -32.17
N SER A 71 -15.85 53.99 -32.93
CA SER A 71 -16.43 54.78 -34.04
C SER A 71 -17.65 55.62 -33.63
N CYS A 72 -18.60 55.03 -32.87
CA CYS A 72 -19.87 55.70 -32.53
C CYS A 72 -20.04 55.98 -31.04
N THR A 73 -19.05 55.66 -30.20
CA THR A 73 -19.03 55.85 -28.74
C THR A 73 -20.07 55.08 -27.93
N ALA A 74 -20.96 54.33 -28.59
CA ALA A 74 -21.96 53.53 -27.90
C ALA A 74 -21.34 52.42 -27.05
N CYS A 75 -21.85 52.24 -25.82
CA CYS A 75 -21.45 51.17 -24.92
C CYS A 75 -22.18 49.87 -25.29
N ASN A 76 -21.43 48.82 -25.59
CA ASN A 76 -21.97 47.52 -26.00
C ASN A 76 -21.79 46.51 -24.87
N SER A 77 -22.82 45.71 -24.63
CA SER A 77 -22.76 44.54 -23.76
C SER A 77 -22.28 43.34 -24.56
N VAL A 78 -21.06 42.88 -24.28
CA VAL A 78 -20.41 41.76 -24.95
C VAL A 78 -20.44 40.54 -24.04
N GLU A 79 -21.11 39.49 -24.46
CA GLU A 79 -21.28 38.27 -23.67
C GLU A 79 -20.15 37.27 -23.94
N THR A 80 -19.56 36.72 -22.88
CA THR A 80 -18.41 35.80 -23.02
C THR A 80 -18.78 34.34 -23.34
N GLY A 81 -20.07 34.05 -23.45
CA GLY A 81 -20.60 32.73 -23.77
C GLY A 81 -22.11 32.77 -23.96
N LYS A 82 -22.70 31.69 -24.48
CA LYS A 82 -24.11 31.69 -24.90
C LYS A 82 -25.03 31.99 -23.71
N ARG A 83 -26.28 32.38 -23.95
CA ARG A 83 -27.34 32.36 -22.93
C ARG A 83 -28.42 31.36 -23.27
N ASN A 84 -29.10 30.83 -22.26
CA ASN A 84 -30.36 30.12 -22.51
C ASN A 84 -31.53 31.11 -22.62
N SER A 85 -32.69 30.54 -22.93
CA SER A 85 -34.02 31.16 -22.87
C SER A 85 -34.36 31.93 -21.59
N ASN A 86 -33.85 31.50 -20.42
CA ASN A 86 -34.07 32.21 -19.16
C ASN A 86 -32.99 33.27 -18.87
N GLY A 87 -32.14 33.59 -19.85
CA GLY A 87 -31.12 34.64 -19.73
C GLY A 87 -29.89 34.28 -18.87
N ALA A 88 -29.66 33.03 -18.49
CA ALA A 88 -28.47 32.59 -17.77
C ALA A 88 -27.34 32.15 -18.71
N PHE A 89 -26.08 32.45 -18.34
CA PHE A 89 -24.91 32.05 -19.10
C PHE A 89 -24.78 30.54 -19.22
N VAL A 90 -24.56 30.11 -20.45
CA VAL A 90 -24.29 28.77 -20.91
C VAL A 90 -22.91 28.28 -20.51
N VAL A 91 -21.90 29.11 -20.31
CA VAL A 91 -20.61 28.57 -19.80
C VAL A 91 -20.72 28.07 -18.36
N ASN A 92 -21.75 28.50 -17.64
CA ASN A 92 -22.05 27.84 -16.39
C ASN A 92 -22.49 26.38 -16.63
N SER A 93 -22.59 25.87 -17.88
CA SER A 93 -23.70 24.97 -18.22
C SER A 93 -24.12 24.31 -19.55
N LYS A 94 -23.87 24.81 -20.74
CA LYS A 94 -24.02 24.23 -22.09
C LYS A 94 -25.42 23.91 -22.65
N GLY A 95 -26.29 24.93 -22.85
CA GLY A 95 -27.36 25.21 -23.86
C GLY A 95 -28.10 24.06 -24.56
N SER A 96 -29.43 24.07 -24.76
CA SER A 96 -30.46 25.11 -24.81
C SER A 96 -31.52 24.81 -23.73
N TYR A 97 -32.07 25.84 -23.07
CA TYR A 97 -32.92 25.73 -21.87
C TYR A 97 -32.24 25.11 -20.63
N CYS A 98 -31.70 26.02 -19.81
CA CYS A 98 -31.26 25.87 -18.42
C CYS A 98 -29.78 25.57 -18.28
N PRO A 99 -29.01 26.61 -17.84
CA PRO A 99 -27.62 26.40 -17.81
C PRO A 99 -26.98 26.85 -16.45
N ASN A 100 -26.77 25.89 -15.50
CA ASN A 100 -25.58 25.79 -14.57
C ASN A 100 -24.90 24.36 -14.44
N PHE A 101 -24.77 23.56 -15.52
CA PHE A 101 -24.60 22.10 -15.45
C PHE A 101 -23.19 21.47 -15.64
N SER A 102 -22.23 22.04 -16.37
CA SER A 102 -20.98 21.27 -16.68
C SER A 102 -20.01 21.17 -15.49
N SER A 103 -19.97 22.16 -14.60
CA SER A 103 -19.13 22.12 -13.40
C SER A 103 -19.68 21.18 -12.33
N VAL A 104 -21.00 21.03 -12.24
CA VAL A 104 -21.67 20.24 -11.19
C VAL A 104 -21.70 18.75 -11.54
N ILE A 105 -22.03 18.39 -12.79
CA ILE A 105 -21.91 16.99 -13.25
C ILE A 105 -20.44 16.55 -13.19
N GLY A 106 -19.53 17.41 -13.67
CA GLY A 106 -18.09 17.21 -13.55
C GLY A 106 -17.64 17.08 -12.09
N MET A 107 -18.16 17.90 -11.18
CA MET A 107 -17.90 17.83 -9.74
C MET A 107 -18.36 16.49 -9.15
N ILE A 108 -19.58 16.04 -9.45
CA ILE A 108 -20.09 14.74 -9.00
C ILE A 108 -19.23 13.61 -9.58
N HIS A 109 -18.91 13.68 -10.88
CA HIS A 109 -18.07 12.72 -11.56
C HIS A 109 -16.66 12.62 -10.95
N ALA A 110 -16.08 13.75 -10.56
CA ALA A 110 -14.77 13.81 -9.91
C ALA A 110 -14.82 13.51 -8.39
N GLY A 111 -16.00 13.23 -7.83
CA GLY A 111 -16.16 13.04 -6.39
C GLY A 111 -15.90 14.30 -5.56
N MET A 112 -15.94 15.47 -6.21
CA MET A 112 -15.69 16.78 -5.62
C MET A 112 -16.97 17.34 -4.97
N GLY A 113 -16.80 18.33 -4.10
CA GLY A 113 -17.89 19.17 -3.57
C GLY A 113 -17.59 20.64 -3.85
N ALA A 114 -18.52 21.54 -3.55
CA ALA A 114 -18.42 22.97 -3.86
C ALA A 114 -17.05 23.61 -3.48
N THR A 115 -16.55 23.34 -2.28
CA THR A 115 -15.23 23.83 -1.83
C THR A 115 -14.08 23.39 -2.73
N HIS A 116 -14.11 22.15 -3.22
CA HIS A 116 -13.04 21.63 -4.08
C HIS A 116 -13.08 22.28 -5.46
N VAL A 117 -14.28 22.54 -5.98
CA VAL A 117 -14.43 23.26 -7.25
C VAL A 117 -13.87 24.67 -7.11
N ASN A 118 -14.20 25.37 -6.02
CA ASN A 118 -13.67 26.72 -5.79
C ASN A 118 -12.16 26.74 -5.55
N ASN A 119 -11.61 25.77 -4.82
CA ASN A 119 -10.15 25.67 -4.66
C ASN A 119 -9.45 25.39 -6.00
N PHE A 120 -10.06 24.56 -6.86
CA PHE A 120 -9.55 24.31 -8.21
C PHE A 120 -9.58 25.56 -9.08
N LEU A 121 -10.70 26.29 -9.08
CA LEU A 121 -10.84 27.55 -9.82
C LEU A 121 -9.85 28.61 -9.31
N ALA A 122 -9.76 28.80 -7.99
CA ALA A 122 -8.83 29.73 -7.37
C ALA A 122 -7.37 29.39 -7.70
N GLY A 123 -7.00 28.10 -7.69
CA GLY A 123 -5.67 27.64 -8.11
C GLY A 123 -5.35 27.92 -9.58
N LEU A 124 -6.38 28.03 -10.43
CA LEU A 124 -6.25 28.46 -11.83
C LEU A 124 -6.30 29.98 -12.01
N ASN A 125 -6.42 30.75 -10.93
CA ASN A 125 -6.68 32.18 -10.92
C ASN A 125 -8.01 32.55 -11.63
N VAL A 126 -9.01 31.67 -11.57
CA VAL A 126 -10.37 31.90 -12.09
C VAL A 126 -11.27 32.27 -10.90
N PRO A 127 -12.12 33.33 -11.00
CA PRO A 127 -13.03 33.71 -9.92
C PRO A 127 -13.90 32.53 -9.42
N PRO A 128 -13.98 32.30 -8.10
CA PRO A 128 -14.76 31.21 -7.54
C PRO A 128 -16.27 31.48 -7.64
N VAL A 129 -17.07 30.41 -7.61
CA VAL A 129 -18.54 30.50 -7.65
C VAL A 129 -19.11 30.38 -6.24
N HIS A 130 -20.11 31.18 -5.90
CA HIS A 130 -20.73 31.11 -4.58
C HIS A 130 -21.32 29.71 -4.28
N SER A 131 -21.09 29.21 -3.06
CA SER A 131 -21.44 27.83 -2.68
C SER A 131 -22.94 27.55 -2.73
N SER A 132 -23.80 28.54 -2.48
CA SER A 132 -25.26 28.37 -2.57
C SER A 132 -25.70 28.10 -4.01
N THR A 133 -25.08 28.79 -4.99
CA THR A 133 -25.34 28.61 -6.42
C THR A 133 -24.98 27.19 -6.85
N ILE A 134 -23.81 26.68 -6.45
CA ILE A 134 -23.39 25.30 -6.75
C ILE A 134 -24.39 24.29 -6.17
N ARG A 135 -24.83 24.47 -4.91
CA ARG A 135 -25.75 23.55 -4.23
C ARG A 135 -27.16 23.56 -4.84
N LYS A 136 -27.71 24.74 -5.15
CA LYS A 136 -29.01 24.88 -5.82
C LYS A 136 -29.01 24.06 -7.12
N LYS A 137 -27.92 24.18 -7.87
CA LYS A 137 -27.76 23.51 -9.16
C LYS A 137 -27.46 22.02 -9.05
N GLU A 138 -26.71 21.60 -8.02
CA GLU A 138 -26.56 20.20 -7.66
C GLU A 138 -27.93 19.53 -7.39
N LYS A 139 -28.86 20.22 -6.73
CA LYS A 139 -30.21 19.70 -6.48
C LYS A 139 -31.03 19.57 -7.77
N GLU A 140 -30.95 20.54 -8.68
CA GLU A 140 -31.64 20.52 -9.97
C GLU A 140 -31.15 19.36 -10.86
N ILE A 141 -29.83 19.29 -11.12
CA ILE A 141 -29.24 18.23 -11.96
C ILE A 141 -29.31 16.86 -11.30
N GLY A 142 -29.28 16.82 -9.96
CA GLY A 142 -29.38 15.59 -9.20
C GLY A 142 -30.63 14.79 -9.54
N LYS A 143 -31.75 15.47 -9.81
CA LYS A 143 -33.01 14.85 -10.26
C LYS A 143 -32.86 14.22 -11.64
N LYS A 144 -32.25 14.93 -12.60
CA LYS A 144 -31.99 14.41 -13.95
C LYS A 144 -31.06 13.21 -13.93
N ILE A 145 -29.99 13.23 -13.12
CA ILE A 145 -29.11 12.06 -12.94
C ILE A 145 -29.91 10.86 -12.41
N GLN A 146 -30.80 11.07 -11.44
CA GLN A 146 -31.66 10.01 -10.88
C GLN A 146 -32.63 9.46 -11.93
N GLU A 147 -33.26 10.32 -12.74
CA GLU A 147 -34.16 9.91 -13.84
C GLU A 147 -33.44 9.02 -14.87
N VAL A 148 -32.27 9.45 -15.36
CA VAL A 148 -31.48 8.68 -16.34
C VAL A 148 -30.98 7.38 -15.73
N ALA A 149 -30.57 7.37 -14.46
CA ALA A 149 -30.17 6.16 -13.75
C ALA A 149 -31.34 5.16 -13.63
N ALA A 150 -32.54 5.63 -13.32
CA ALA A 150 -33.73 4.78 -13.25
C ALA A 150 -34.08 4.16 -14.62
N GLN A 151 -33.96 4.92 -15.71
CA GLN A 151 -34.14 4.41 -17.08
C GLN A 151 -33.07 3.37 -17.48
N SER A 152 -31.82 3.62 -17.12
CA SER A 152 -30.72 2.67 -17.31
C SER A 152 -30.97 1.36 -16.55
N CYS A 153 -31.38 1.43 -15.29
CA CYS A 153 -31.78 0.27 -14.49
C CYS A 153 -32.93 -0.52 -15.15
N LYS A 154 -34.00 0.14 -15.61
CA LYS A 154 -35.11 -0.52 -16.32
C LYS A 154 -34.63 -1.24 -17.58
N SER A 155 -33.75 -0.61 -18.35
CA SER A 155 -33.16 -1.22 -19.56
C SER A 155 -32.31 -2.45 -19.22
N VAL A 156 -31.61 -2.44 -18.08
CA VAL A 156 -30.87 -3.59 -17.58
C VAL A 156 -31.81 -4.69 -17.10
N GLN A 157 -32.91 -4.36 -16.42
CA GLN A 157 -33.93 -5.33 -15.99
C GLN A 157 -34.49 -6.12 -17.18
N ILE A 158 -34.81 -5.45 -18.28
CA ILE A 158 -35.28 -6.10 -19.53
C ILE A 158 -34.19 -7.06 -20.05
N LYS A 159 -32.96 -6.56 -20.24
CA LYS A 159 -31.84 -7.38 -20.75
C LYS A 159 -31.55 -8.59 -19.86
N VAL A 160 -31.66 -8.46 -18.54
CA VAL A 160 -31.46 -9.57 -17.61
C VAL A 160 -32.55 -10.62 -17.81
N LYS A 161 -33.82 -10.23 -17.93
CA LYS A 161 -34.92 -11.18 -18.20
C LYS A 161 -34.67 -11.97 -19.48
N ASP A 162 -34.30 -11.27 -20.56
CA ASP A 162 -34.04 -11.87 -21.87
C ASP A 162 -32.89 -12.90 -21.82
N LEU A 163 -31.86 -12.63 -21.02
CA LEU A 163 -30.69 -13.51 -20.87
C LEU A 163 -30.89 -14.65 -19.85
N SER A 164 -31.96 -14.61 -19.06
CA SER A 164 -32.14 -15.47 -17.89
C SER A 164 -33.04 -16.69 -18.12
N ASN A 165 -33.66 -16.85 -19.29
CA ASN A 165 -34.57 -17.96 -19.60
C ASN A 165 -35.60 -18.25 -18.48
N GLY A 166 -36.14 -17.19 -17.85
CA GLY A 166 -37.10 -17.29 -16.75
C GLY A 166 -36.51 -17.45 -15.33
N LYS A 167 -35.20 -17.70 -15.16
CA LYS A 167 -34.52 -17.75 -13.85
C LYS A 167 -33.58 -16.54 -13.69
N VAL A 168 -34.10 -15.44 -13.18
CA VAL A 168 -33.30 -14.23 -12.91
C VAL A 168 -32.43 -14.44 -11.67
N GLU A 169 -31.11 -14.30 -11.85
CA GLU A 169 -30.12 -14.34 -10.78
C GLU A 169 -29.48 -12.96 -10.60
N ALA A 170 -29.39 -12.51 -9.35
CA ALA A 170 -28.81 -11.22 -9.00
C ALA A 170 -27.87 -11.32 -7.80
N SER A 171 -26.89 -10.42 -7.72
CA SER A 171 -26.01 -10.25 -6.58
C SER A 171 -26.36 -8.99 -5.79
N PHE A 172 -26.32 -9.08 -4.45
CA PHE A 172 -26.68 -8.02 -3.52
C PHE A 172 -25.57 -7.75 -2.51
N ASP A 173 -25.31 -6.48 -2.25
CA ASP A 173 -24.37 -6.03 -1.22
C ASP A 173 -24.71 -4.61 -0.74
N GLY A 174 -24.46 -4.37 0.55
CA GLY A 174 -24.61 -3.10 1.24
C GLY A 174 -23.29 -2.35 1.39
N GLY A 175 -23.35 -1.03 1.41
CA GLY A 175 -22.20 -0.16 1.63
C GLY A 175 -22.52 0.99 2.57
N TRP A 176 -21.55 1.39 3.41
CA TRP A 176 -21.73 2.46 4.39
C TRP A 176 -20.82 3.66 4.15
N GLN A 177 -21.37 4.86 4.32
CA GLN A 177 -20.70 6.15 4.14
C GLN A 177 -19.99 6.64 5.41
N LYS A 178 -19.34 5.71 6.12
CA LYS A 178 -18.44 6.02 7.25
C LYS A 178 -17.11 5.32 7.02
N ARG A 179 -16.00 6.01 7.33
CA ARG A 179 -14.70 5.34 7.50
C ARG A 179 -14.76 4.53 8.80
N GLY A 180 -14.93 3.22 8.68
CA GLY A 180 -14.97 2.32 9.83
C GLY A 180 -13.71 1.46 9.90
N THR A 181 -13.28 1.14 11.12
CA THR A 181 -12.23 0.16 11.43
C THR A 181 -12.77 -1.27 11.55
N GLY A 182 -14.05 -1.51 11.20
CA GLY A 182 -14.73 -2.81 11.33
C GLY A 182 -15.42 -3.05 12.69
N TRP A 183 -15.30 -2.11 13.64
CA TRP A 183 -15.82 -2.27 15.02
C TRP A 183 -16.95 -1.30 15.37
N GLN A 184 -17.17 -0.25 14.58
CA GLN A 184 -18.22 0.75 14.81
C GLN A 184 -19.31 0.63 13.73
N TYR A 185 -20.53 0.28 14.16
CA TYR A 185 -21.71 0.03 13.30
C TYR A 185 -22.77 1.14 13.43
N ASP A 186 -22.33 2.39 13.40
CA ASP A 186 -23.09 3.61 13.72
C ASP A 186 -23.17 4.60 12.54
N SER A 187 -23.00 4.10 11.30
CA SER A 187 -23.09 4.96 10.13
C SER A 187 -24.49 5.57 9.97
N ASN A 188 -24.53 6.87 9.69
CA ASN A 188 -25.77 7.60 9.44
C ASN A 188 -26.36 7.31 8.06
N THR A 189 -25.57 6.82 7.11
CA THR A 189 -26.02 6.61 5.73
C THR A 189 -25.43 5.31 5.17
N GLY A 190 -26.32 4.44 4.68
CA GLY A 190 -25.98 3.22 3.95
C GLY A 190 -26.66 3.21 2.58
N HIS A 191 -26.09 2.48 1.63
CA HIS A 191 -26.64 2.24 0.30
C HIS A 191 -26.55 0.76 -0.04
N ALA A 192 -27.37 0.30 -0.98
CA ALA A 192 -27.30 -1.07 -1.48
C ALA A 192 -27.53 -1.10 -3.00
N SER A 193 -27.09 -2.20 -3.61
CA SER A 193 -27.23 -2.43 -5.06
C SER A 193 -27.59 -3.87 -5.35
N MET A 194 -28.47 -4.08 -6.34
CA MET A 194 -28.74 -5.38 -6.95
C MET A 194 -28.21 -5.38 -8.38
N ILE A 195 -27.37 -6.36 -8.68
CA ILE A 195 -26.67 -6.47 -9.96
C ILE A 195 -27.05 -7.78 -10.64
N GLY A 196 -27.47 -7.73 -11.90
CA GLY A 196 -27.82 -8.93 -12.65
C GLY A 196 -26.58 -9.77 -12.96
N LEU A 197 -26.62 -11.07 -12.66
CA LEU A 197 -25.44 -11.93 -12.75
C LEU A 197 -24.90 -12.05 -14.18
N LYS A 198 -25.79 -12.14 -15.17
CA LYS A 198 -25.42 -12.28 -16.60
C LYS A 198 -24.93 -10.97 -17.22
N THR A 199 -25.48 -9.83 -16.81
CA THR A 199 -25.13 -8.52 -17.38
C THR A 199 -23.96 -7.86 -16.64
N GLY A 200 -23.78 -8.16 -15.35
CA GLY A 200 -22.85 -7.47 -14.47
C GLY A 200 -23.20 -6.00 -14.22
N LYS A 201 -24.44 -5.59 -14.54
CA LYS A 201 -24.97 -4.22 -14.43
C LYS A 201 -26.03 -4.10 -13.34
N VAL A 202 -26.18 -2.89 -12.79
CA VAL A 202 -27.13 -2.58 -11.73
C VAL A 202 -28.56 -2.62 -12.27
N MET A 203 -29.41 -3.43 -11.64
CA MET A 203 -30.83 -3.56 -11.92
C MET A 203 -31.68 -2.65 -11.03
N ASP A 204 -31.29 -2.49 -9.77
CA ASP A 204 -31.92 -1.58 -8.83
C ASP A 204 -30.89 -1.11 -7.79
N TYR A 205 -31.16 0.01 -7.14
CA TYR A 205 -30.36 0.56 -6.05
C TYR A 205 -31.22 1.40 -5.11
N THR A 206 -30.83 1.46 -3.84
CA THR A 206 -31.52 2.30 -2.86
C THR A 206 -30.56 2.75 -1.77
N TYR A 207 -31.01 3.65 -0.90
CA TYR A 207 -30.24 4.10 0.26
C TYR A 207 -31.11 4.35 1.48
N ARG A 208 -30.45 4.34 2.64
CA ARG A 208 -31.01 4.70 3.94
C ARG A 208 -30.17 5.77 4.60
N SER A 209 -30.81 6.80 5.11
CA SER A 209 -30.18 7.85 5.91
C SER A 209 -30.99 8.18 7.15
N ARG A 210 -30.28 8.28 8.28
CA ARG A 210 -30.79 8.74 9.59
C ARG A 210 -30.67 10.25 9.76
N SER A 211 -29.94 10.90 8.85
CA SER A 211 -29.55 12.31 8.94
C SER A 211 -30.15 13.10 7.79
N CYS A 212 -30.62 14.30 8.11
CA CYS A 212 -30.96 15.33 7.13
C CYS A 212 -30.55 16.68 7.69
N ARG A 213 -29.70 17.41 6.95
CA ARG A 213 -29.15 18.68 7.40
C ARG A 213 -30.22 19.75 7.61
N VAL A 214 -31.29 19.75 6.80
CA VAL A 214 -32.40 20.69 6.97
C VAL A 214 -33.16 20.40 8.26
N CYS A 215 -33.52 19.13 8.51
CA CYS A 215 -34.13 18.72 9.79
C CYS A 215 -33.26 19.08 10.98
N GLU A 216 -31.96 18.71 10.95
CA GLU A 216 -31.04 18.94 12.06
C GLU A 216 -30.86 20.42 12.40
N VAL A 217 -30.91 21.31 11.40
CA VAL A 217 -30.84 22.76 11.63
C VAL A 217 -32.08 23.27 12.36
N HIS A 218 -33.27 22.91 11.91
CA HIS A 218 -34.53 23.33 12.55
C HIS A 218 -34.67 22.72 13.95
N GLU A 219 -34.29 21.44 14.12
CA GLU A 219 -34.27 20.75 15.42
C GLU A 219 -33.34 21.47 16.42
N LYS A 220 -32.14 21.88 15.99
CA LYS A 220 -31.21 22.65 16.83
C LYS A 220 -31.75 24.03 17.22
N ARG A 221 -32.51 24.66 16.32
CA ARG A 221 -33.15 25.96 16.56
C ARG A 221 -34.46 25.86 17.32
N LYS A 222 -34.96 24.65 17.58
CA LYS A 222 -36.28 24.38 18.18
C LYS A 222 -37.43 24.98 17.35
N GLU A 223 -37.27 24.99 16.03
CA GLU A 223 -38.24 25.49 15.07
C GLU A 223 -39.02 24.33 14.42
N THR A 224 -40.22 24.61 13.91
CA THR A 224 -40.95 23.64 13.09
C THR A 224 -40.20 23.41 11.78
N VAL A 225 -40.02 22.14 11.41
CA VAL A 225 -39.33 21.78 10.17
C VAL A 225 -40.22 22.16 8.98
N SER A 226 -39.79 23.11 8.17
CA SER A 226 -40.46 23.49 6.93
C SER A 226 -40.52 22.32 5.94
N ALA A 227 -41.55 22.32 5.07
CA ALA A 227 -41.71 21.31 4.03
C ALA A 227 -40.50 21.34 3.08
N HIS A 228 -39.82 20.20 2.95
CA HIS A 228 -38.63 20.08 2.11
C HIS A 228 -38.43 18.65 1.63
N ASP A 229 -37.53 18.48 0.66
CA ASP A 229 -37.06 17.19 0.15
C ASP A 229 -36.15 16.50 1.19
N CYS A 230 -36.78 15.85 2.17
CA CYS A 230 -36.13 15.27 3.34
C CYS A 230 -35.41 13.96 2.97
N CYS A 231 -34.09 13.90 3.23
CA CYS A 231 -33.31 12.69 2.99
C CYS A 231 -33.32 11.71 4.17
N ARG A 232 -33.94 12.05 5.31
CA ARG A 232 -34.05 11.18 6.48
C ARG A 232 -35.19 10.17 6.26
N ASN A 233 -34.85 9.00 5.73
CA ASN A 233 -35.79 7.92 5.39
C ASN A 233 -35.59 6.65 6.25
N TRP A 234 -34.73 6.69 7.27
CA TRP A 234 -34.47 5.54 8.16
C TRP A 234 -34.45 5.94 9.63
N LYS A 235 -35.20 5.21 10.45
CA LYS A 235 -35.29 5.44 11.91
C LYS A 235 -34.54 4.38 12.74
N GLY A 236 -34.23 3.22 12.15
CA GLY A 236 -33.56 2.11 12.83
C GLY A 236 -32.04 2.27 13.00
N THR A 237 -31.40 1.18 13.41
CA THR A 237 -29.93 1.11 13.54
C THR A 237 -29.26 0.96 12.18
N SER A 238 -27.96 1.25 12.08
CA SER A 238 -27.19 1.12 10.82
C SER A 238 -27.14 -0.32 10.31
N LYS A 239 -27.17 -1.31 11.21
CA LYS A 239 -27.23 -2.75 10.86
C LYS A 239 -28.55 -3.13 10.20
N GLY A 240 -29.65 -2.46 10.58
CA GLY A 240 -30.96 -2.74 10.00
C GLY A 240 -31.18 -2.15 8.61
N MET A 241 -30.28 -1.29 8.11
CA MET A 241 -30.41 -0.64 6.80
C MET A 241 -30.28 -1.65 5.66
N GLU A 242 -29.25 -2.49 5.66
CA GLU A 242 -29.01 -3.48 4.60
C GLU A 242 -30.19 -4.43 4.39
N PRO A 243 -30.70 -5.14 5.43
CA PRO A 243 -31.79 -6.08 5.24
C PRO A 243 -33.09 -5.39 4.80
N ASP A 244 -33.32 -4.15 5.22
CA ASP A 244 -34.49 -3.36 4.79
C ASP A 244 -34.39 -2.95 3.31
N MET A 245 -33.20 -2.51 2.87
CA MET A 245 -32.94 -2.21 1.46
C MET A 245 -33.06 -3.45 0.58
N ALA A 246 -32.59 -4.62 1.04
CA ALA A 246 -32.72 -5.88 0.29
C ALA A 246 -34.19 -6.22 -0.01
N VAL A 247 -35.06 -6.10 1.00
CA VAL A 247 -36.50 -6.36 0.89
C VAL A 247 -37.17 -5.35 -0.04
N GLU A 248 -36.92 -4.05 0.14
CA GLU A 248 -37.48 -2.99 -0.71
C GLU A 248 -37.15 -3.23 -2.19
N MET A 249 -35.88 -3.49 -2.50
CA MET A 249 -35.43 -3.67 -3.89
C MET A 249 -36.01 -4.94 -4.51
N THR A 250 -36.13 -6.02 -3.73
CA THR A 250 -36.75 -7.27 -4.21
C THR A 250 -38.22 -7.04 -4.55
N HIS A 251 -38.98 -6.30 -3.72
CA HIS A 251 -40.36 -5.93 -4.03
C HIS A 251 -40.44 -5.10 -5.33
N LYS A 252 -39.64 -4.03 -5.45
CA LYS A 252 -39.63 -3.18 -6.65
C LYS A 252 -39.35 -3.96 -7.94
N LEU A 253 -38.43 -4.92 -7.88
CA LEU A 253 -38.09 -5.77 -9.01
C LEU A 253 -39.21 -6.77 -9.33
N ASN A 254 -39.88 -7.35 -8.32
CA ASN A 254 -41.07 -8.17 -8.53
C ASN A 254 -42.20 -7.35 -9.18
N ASP A 255 -42.45 -6.13 -8.71
CA ASP A 255 -43.47 -5.23 -9.24
C ASP A 255 -43.18 -4.80 -10.69
N SER A 256 -41.90 -4.72 -11.08
CA SER A 256 -41.49 -4.51 -12.48
C SER A 256 -41.48 -5.79 -13.34
N GLY A 257 -41.98 -6.90 -12.79
CA GLY A 257 -42.02 -8.23 -13.40
C GLY A 257 -40.65 -8.89 -13.55
N CYS A 258 -39.63 -8.40 -12.84
CA CYS A 258 -38.26 -8.93 -12.80
C CYS A 258 -38.03 -9.75 -11.53
N GLN A 259 -38.79 -10.85 -11.41
CA GLN A 259 -38.75 -11.69 -10.22
C GLN A 259 -37.39 -12.39 -10.09
N ILE A 260 -36.63 -12.02 -9.06
CA ILE A 260 -35.37 -12.69 -8.73
C ILE A 260 -35.70 -14.06 -8.13
N LYS A 261 -35.11 -15.12 -8.68
CA LYS A 261 -35.21 -16.49 -8.16
C LYS A 261 -33.99 -16.89 -7.34
N VAL A 262 -32.82 -16.32 -7.64
CA VAL A 262 -31.57 -16.60 -6.91
C VAL A 262 -30.86 -15.31 -6.54
N LEU A 263 -30.59 -15.13 -5.25
CA LEU A 263 -29.83 -14.01 -4.72
C LEU A 263 -28.45 -14.45 -4.24
N HIS A 264 -27.40 -13.84 -4.78
CA HIS A 264 -26.01 -14.04 -4.40
C HIS A 264 -25.64 -12.94 -3.40
N ALA A 265 -25.44 -13.30 -2.13
CA ALA A 265 -25.20 -12.31 -1.09
C ALA A 265 -24.26 -12.85 -0.02
N ASP A 266 -23.71 -11.93 0.76
CA ASP A 266 -22.87 -12.26 1.90
C ASP A 266 -23.63 -13.11 2.93
N ASN A 267 -22.89 -13.79 3.80
CA ASN A 267 -23.45 -14.69 4.81
C ASN A 267 -24.03 -13.92 6.03
N ASP A 268 -24.61 -12.74 5.81
CA ASP A 268 -25.34 -12.01 6.86
C ASP A 268 -26.67 -12.73 7.12
N SER A 269 -26.77 -13.28 8.33
CA SER A 269 -27.95 -14.01 8.79
C SER A 269 -29.18 -13.11 8.85
N THR A 270 -29.01 -11.80 9.12
CA THR A 270 -30.13 -10.87 9.28
C THR A 270 -30.82 -10.56 7.95
N THR A 271 -30.05 -10.27 6.89
CA THR A 271 -30.55 -10.07 5.52
C THR A 271 -31.24 -11.33 5.00
N THR A 272 -30.61 -12.50 5.23
CA THR A 272 -31.18 -13.79 4.82
C THR A 272 -32.52 -14.07 5.49
N SER A 273 -32.61 -13.91 6.81
CA SER A 273 -33.83 -14.20 7.56
C SER A 273 -34.97 -13.26 7.18
N ARG A 274 -34.71 -11.97 6.93
CA ARG A 274 -35.77 -11.05 6.50
C ARG A 274 -36.28 -11.37 5.09
N LEU A 275 -35.38 -11.67 4.15
CA LEU A 275 -35.80 -12.01 2.79
C LEU A 275 -36.70 -13.25 2.75
N LYS A 276 -36.40 -14.29 3.55
CA LYS A 276 -37.22 -15.52 3.61
C LYS A 276 -38.64 -15.28 4.10
N VAL A 277 -38.86 -14.30 4.98
CA VAL A 277 -40.21 -13.95 5.48
C VAL A 277 -41.08 -13.34 4.37
N HIS A 278 -40.48 -12.62 3.43
CA HIS A 278 -41.20 -11.94 2.36
C HIS A 278 -41.22 -12.72 1.04
N PHE A 279 -40.24 -13.61 0.83
CA PHE A 279 -40.02 -14.32 -0.44
C PHE A 279 -39.64 -15.78 -0.18
N GLU A 280 -40.64 -16.65 0.01
CA GLU A 280 -40.43 -18.08 0.29
C GLU A 280 -39.69 -18.80 -0.86
N ASP A 281 -39.99 -18.44 -2.10
CA ASP A 281 -39.39 -19.03 -3.32
C ASP A 281 -37.98 -18.51 -3.65
N LEU A 282 -37.42 -17.58 -2.85
CA LEU A 282 -36.12 -16.98 -3.16
C LEU A 282 -34.98 -17.86 -2.65
N GLU A 283 -34.23 -18.45 -3.57
CA GLU A 283 -32.99 -19.17 -3.29
C GLU A 283 -31.88 -18.17 -2.95
N LYS A 284 -31.13 -18.40 -1.87
CA LYS A 284 -29.93 -17.62 -1.54
C LYS A 284 -28.68 -18.47 -1.70
N LYS A 285 -27.71 -17.94 -2.47
CA LYS A 285 -26.36 -18.51 -2.60
C LYS A 285 -25.36 -17.70 -1.79
N ASP A 286 -24.52 -18.41 -1.04
CA ASP A 286 -23.45 -17.82 -0.23
C ASP A 286 -22.30 -17.31 -1.14
N ASP A 287 -21.71 -16.17 -0.80
CA ASP A 287 -20.52 -15.65 -1.50
C ASP A 287 -19.25 -16.47 -1.17
N GLN A 288 -18.59 -16.95 -2.23
CA GLN A 288 -17.38 -17.79 -2.11
C GLN A 288 -16.24 -17.10 -1.36
N ASN A 289 -16.04 -15.79 -1.55
CA ASN A 289 -14.97 -15.06 -0.89
C ASN A 289 -15.25 -14.90 0.61
N HIS A 290 -16.50 -14.69 1.00
CA HIS A 290 -16.92 -14.61 2.39
C HIS A 290 -16.82 -15.94 3.11
N VAL A 291 -17.21 -17.05 2.47
CA VAL A 291 -16.99 -18.39 3.02
C VAL A 291 -15.51 -18.64 3.28
N LYS A 292 -14.65 -18.34 2.29
CA LYS A 292 -13.19 -18.44 2.42
C LYS A 292 -12.63 -17.56 3.55
N LYS A 293 -13.05 -16.29 3.64
CA LYS A 293 -12.64 -15.36 4.71
C LYS A 293 -13.10 -15.87 6.08
N GLY A 294 -14.32 -16.38 6.18
CA GLY A 294 -14.89 -16.94 7.40
C GLY A 294 -14.09 -18.15 7.91
N PHE A 295 -13.77 -19.10 7.03
CA PHE A 295 -12.92 -20.24 7.37
C PHE A 295 -11.53 -19.78 7.83
N SER A 296 -10.90 -18.87 7.08
CA SER A 296 -9.61 -18.30 7.45
C SER A 296 -9.63 -17.58 8.79
N LYS A 297 -10.70 -16.85 9.13
CA LYS A 297 -10.83 -16.14 10.41
C LYS A 297 -10.85 -17.11 11.59
N LYS A 298 -11.63 -18.19 11.50
CA LYS A 298 -11.67 -19.25 12.52
C LYS A 298 -10.30 -19.89 12.71
N LEU A 299 -9.56 -20.16 11.63
CA LEU A 299 -8.17 -20.65 11.71
C LEU A 299 -7.21 -19.66 12.40
N TYR A 300 -7.36 -18.35 12.14
CA TYR A 300 -6.56 -17.34 12.84
C TYR A 300 -6.92 -17.23 14.33
N GLU A 301 -8.18 -17.45 14.70
CA GLU A 301 -8.58 -17.54 16.11
C GLU A 301 -7.92 -18.76 16.78
N LEU A 302 -7.93 -19.93 16.12
CA LEU A 302 -7.22 -21.12 16.58
C LEU A 302 -5.71 -20.92 16.72
N SER A 303 -5.09 -20.11 15.85
CA SER A 303 -3.64 -19.81 15.90
C SER A 303 -3.19 -19.07 17.16
N LYS A 304 -4.14 -18.47 17.91
CA LYS A 304 -3.87 -17.88 19.22
C LYS A 304 -3.56 -18.98 20.25
N LYS A 305 -4.22 -20.13 20.15
CA LYS A 305 -4.06 -21.29 21.04
C LYS A 305 -2.95 -22.23 20.57
N TYR A 306 -2.85 -22.48 19.26
CA TYR A 306 -1.93 -23.49 18.70
C TYR A 306 -0.77 -22.86 17.90
N LYS A 307 0.47 -23.12 18.34
CA LYS A 307 1.68 -22.59 17.70
C LYS A 307 1.90 -23.12 16.27
N GLU A 308 1.46 -24.34 15.97
CA GLU A 308 1.60 -24.95 14.63
C GLU A 308 0.93 -24.11 13.53
N LEU A 309 -0.17 -23.44 13.83
CA LEU A 309 -0.88 -22.56 12.89
C LEU A 309 -0.21 -21.19 12.69
N LYS A 310 0.78 -20.82 13.53
CA LYS A 310 1.45 -19.50 13.45
C LYS A 310 2.41 -19.41 12.28
N HIS A 311 2.86 -20.54 11.72
CA HIS A 311 3.71 -20.51 10.55
C HIS A 311 2.95 -19.93 9.34
N PRO A 312 3.55 -18.97 8.59
CA PRO A 312 2.83 -18.13 7.63
C PRO A 312 2.15 -18.89 6.48
N ASP A 313 2.63 -20.10 6.16
CA ASP A 313 2.11 -20.90 5.05
C ASP A 313 1.05 -21.94 5.46
N VAL A 314 0.86 -22.22 6.75
CA VAL A 314 -0.03 -23.28 7.24
C VAL A 314 -1.50 -22.93 7.03
N ILE A 315 -1.94 -21.77 7.54
CA ILE A 315 -3.33 -21.31 7.35
C ILE A 315 -3.66 -21.15 5.86
N PRO A 316 -2.81 -20.50 5.01
CA PRO A 316 -3.05 -20.46 3.57
C PRO A 316 -3.13 -21.83 2.90
N TYR A 317 -2.42 -22.84 3.40
CA TYR A 317 -2.49 -24.21 2.90
C TYR A 317 -3.81 -24.87 3.27
N LEU A 318 -4.24 -24.80 4.54
CA LEU A 318 -5.54 -25.31 4.99
C LEU A 318 -6.70 -24.67 4.20
N VAL A 319 -6.67 -23.35 4.03
CA VAL A 319 -7.67 -22.63 3.22
C VAL A 319 -7.64 -23.10 1.76
N ARG A 320 -6.47 -23.47 1.22
CA ARG A 320 -6.36 -23.98 -0.14
C ARG A 320 -6.99 -25.37 -0.26
N CYS A 321 -6.68 -26.30 0.64
CA CYS A 321 -7.28 -27.64 0.65
C CYS A 321 -8.80 -27.54 0.77
N PHE A 322 -9.31 -26.67 1.64
CA PHE A 322 -10.74 -26.39 1.78
C PHE A 322 -11.37 -25.89 0.47
N MET A 323 -10.75 -24.92 -0.20
CA MET A 323 -11.27 -24.41 -1.47
C MET A 323 -11.14 -25.41 -2.63
N TYR A 324 -10.16 -26.31 -2.60
CA TYR A 324 -10.04 -27.39 -3.59
C TYR A 324 -11.13 -28.44 -3.41
N ALA A 325 -11.37 -28.89 -2.17
CA ALA A 325 -12.47 -29.80 -1.87
C ALA A 325 -13.82 -29.26 -2.35
N ILE A 326 -14.07 -27.95 -2.21
CA ILE A 326 -15.27 -27.31 -2.72
C ILE A 326 -15.32 -27.30 -4.25
N LYS A 327 -14.20 -27.01 -4.92
CA LYS A 327 -14.16 -26.79 -6.36
C LYS A 327 -14.15 -28.09 -7.16
N GLU A 328 -13.51 -29.13 -6.65
CA GLU A 328 -13.42 -30.45 -7.31
C GLU A 328 -14.74 -31.20 -7.26
N ASN A 329 -15.55 -30.96 -6.22
CA ASN A 329 -16.82 -31.67 -5.97
C ASN A 329 -18.04 -30.77 -6.24
N GLU A 330 -17.93 -29.85 -7.20
CA GLU A 330 -19.02 -28.92 -7.53
C GLU A 330 -20.22 -29.69 -8.10
N GLY A 331 -21.38 -29.58 -7.44
CA GLY A 331 -22.62 -30.28 -7.82
C GLY A 331 -22.79 -31.70 -7.27
N LEU A 332 -21.81 -32.23 -6.52
CA LEU A 332 -21.85 -33.58 -5.94
C LEU A 332 -21.74 -33.50 -4.41
N THR A 333 -22.86 -33.67 -3.69
CA THR A 333 -22.94 -33.29 -2.27
C THR A 333 -22.16 -34.26 -1.40
N ASP A 334 -22.34 -35.54 -1.64
CA ASP A 334 -21.68 -36.56 -0.85
C ASP A 334 -20.18 -36.58 -1.09
N ASP A 335 -19.75 -36.38 -2.34
CA ASP A 335 -18.34 -36.22 -2.70
C ASP A 335 -17.72 -34.96 -2.07
N LEU A 336 -18.48 -33.84 -1.96
CA LEU A 336 -18.04 -32.67 -1.22
C LEU A 336 -17.88 -32.95 0.27
N ARG A 337 -18.85 -33.65 0.89
CA ARG A 337 -18.78 -34.04 2.29
C ARG A 337 -17.55 -34.91 2.55
N GLU A 338 -17.27 -35.84 1.64
CA GLU A 338 -16.09 -36.67 1.71
C GLU A 338 -14.81 -35.84 1.53
N GLY A 339 -14.72 -35.03 0.47
CA GLY A 339 -13.60 -34.14 0.19
C GLY A 339 -13.25 -33.21 1.35
N LEU A 340 -14.25 -32.68 2.05
CA LEU A 340 -14.06 -31.90 3.28
C LEU A 340 -13.47 -32.75 4.41
N ASN A 341 -14.02 -33.94 4.66
CA ASN A 341 -13.57 -34.85 5.71
C ASN A 341 -12.13 -35.34 5.51
N ARG A 342 -11.65 -35.38 4.26
CA ARG A 342 -10.28 -35.75 3.91
C ARG A 342 -9.23 -34.70 4.28
N ILE A 343 -9.62 -33.44 4.49
CA ILE A 343 -8.67 -32.33 4.76
C ILE A 343 -7.84 -32.59 6.03
N VAL A 344 -8.50 -33.01 7.11
CA VAL A 344 -7.85 -33.16 8.43
C VAL A 344 -6.89 -34.36 8.45
N PRO A 345 -7.31 -35.59 8.05
CA PRO A 345 -6.39 -36.72 7.87
C PRO A 345 -5.17 -36.34 7.02
N HIS A 346 -5.42 -35.69 5.87
CA HIS A 346 -4.35 -35.25 4.98
C HIS A 346 -3.34 -34.35 5.69
N VAL A 347 -3.75 -33.28 6.37
CA VAL A 347 -2.76 -32.38 7.03
C VAL A 347 -2.08 -33.00 8.25
N SER A 348 -2.69 -34.03 8.84
CA SER A 348 -2.12 -34.82 9.94
C SER A 348 -1.20 -35.96 9.46
N GLY A 349 -1.04 -36.15 8.15
CA GLY A 349 -0.14 -37.16 7.56
C GLY A 349 -0.80 -38.50 7.24
N ASP A 350 -2.10 -38.62 7.46
CA ASP A 350 -2.89 -39.78 7.03
C ASP A 350 -3.41 -39.55 5.60
N HIS A 351 -2.76 -40.21 4.64
CA HIS A 351 -3.09 -40.14 3.22
C HIS A 351 -3.98 -41.29 2.75
N SER A 352 -4.55 -42.10 3.65
CA SER A 352 -5.42 -43.24 3.31
C SER A 352 -6.62 -42.83 2.45
N LEU A 353 -7.12 -41.60 2.61
CA LEU A 353 -8.25 -41.06 1.86
C LEU A 353 -7.84 -40.16 0.68
N CYS A 354 -6.56 -40.13 0.30
CA CYS A 354 -6.03 -39.23 -0.75
C CYS A 354 -5.84 -39.88 -2.12
N THR A 355 -6.30 -41.12 -2.30
CA THR A 355 -6.07 -41.94 -3.51
C THR A 355 -6.52 -41.24 -4.80
N ASP A 356 -7.68 -40.59 -4.77
CA ASP A 356 -8.36 -40.05 -5.95
C ASP A 356 -8.29 -38.52 -6.04
N ILE A 357 -7.30 -37.89 -5.39
CA ILE A 357 -7.18 -36.43 -5.31
C ILE A 357 -6.00 -35.93 -6.14
N GLU A 358 -6.20 -34.88 -6.95
CA GLU A 358 -5.13 -34.29 -7.79
C GLU A 358 -4.20 -33.35 -7.04
N TRP A 359 -4.69 -32.62 -6.03
CA TRP A 359 -3.85 -31.68 -5.27
C TRP A 359 -2.96 -32.32 -4.21
N CYS A 360 -3.11 -33.63 -3.96
CA CYS A 360 -2.24 -34.40 -3.08
C CYS A 360 -1.18 -35.14 -3.90
N THR A 361 0.07 -34.70 -3.82
CA THR A 361 1.20 -35.32 -4.55
C THR A 361 1.85 -36.48 -3.77
N TYR A 362 1.20 -37.00 -2.71
CA TYR A 362 1.72 -38.13 -1.95
C TYR A 362 1.79 -39.39 -2.82
N LYS A 363 0.77 -39.62 -3.64
CA LYS A 363 0.71 -40.76 -4.57
C LYS A 363 1.82 -40.76 -5.63
N ASP A 364 2.34 -39.58 -5.97
CA ASP A 364 3.38 -39.42 -7.00
C ASP A 364 4.75 -39.89 -6.49
N ASP A 365 5.05 -39.68 -5.21
CA ASP A 365 6.29 -40.12 -4.55
C ASP A 365 6.07 -40.26 -3.03
N PRO A 366 5.53 -41.40 -2.56
CA PRO A 366 5.28 -41.63 -1.13
C PRO A 366 6.54 -41.62 -0.27
N VAL A 367 7.68 -42.01 -0.86
CA VAL A 367 8.96 -42.20 -0.16
C VAL A 367 9.61 -40.87 0.17
N ASN A 368 9.59 -39.91 -0.77
CA ASN A 368 10.18 -38.59 -0.57
C ASN A 368 9.15 -37.49 -0.33
N PHE A 369 7.87 -37.83 -0.13
CA PHE A 369 6.81 -36.86 0.06
C PHE A 369 7.11 -35.88 1.20
N LYS A 370 7.09 -34.59 0.87
CA LYS A 370 7.24 -33.50 1.82
C LYS A 370 6.22 -32.42 1.53
N TYR A 371 5.60 -31.92 2.58
CA TYR A 371 4.66 -30.80 2.46
C TYR A 371 5.39 -29.52 2.05
N LYS A 372 5.10 -29.01 0.84
CA LYS A 372 5.68 -27.75 0.35
C LYS A 372 5.29 -26.53 1.20
N SER A 373 4.16 -26.58 1.90
CA SER A 373 3.57 -25.45 2.64
C SER A 373 3.52 -25.65 4.16
N LEU A 374 3.94 -26.80 4.68
CA LEU A 374 4.04 -27.05 6.13
C LEU A 374 5.49 -26.97 6.64
N PRO A 375 5.71 -26.54 7.90
CA PRO A 375 7.04 -26.36 8.47
C PRO A 375 7.88 -27.63 8.40
N GLY A 376 9.10 -27.51 7.88
CA GLY A 376 10.04 -28.63 7.79
C GLY A 376 9.57 -29.79 6.90
N GLY A 377 8.54 -29.59 6.08
CA GLY A 377 7.95 -30.63 5.24
C GLY A 377 7.17 -31.70 6.02
N LYS A 378 6.86 -31.47 7.30
CA LYS A 378 6.18 -32.42 8.20
C LYS A 378 4.68 -32.12 8.30
N CYS A 379 3.90 -33.14 8.65
CA CYS A 379 2.48 -33.00 8.97
C CYS A 379 2.26 -32.28 10.32
N LEU A 380 1.01 -31.89 10.57
CA LEU A 380 0.56 -31.41 11.88
C LEU A 380 0.48 -32.59 12.84
N SER A 381 1.03 -32.43 14.05
CA SER A 381 1.20 -33.53 15.00
C SER A 381 0.42 -33.36 16.30
N ASN A 382 -0.20 -32.20 16.53
CA ASN A 382 -0.96 -31.95 17.75
C ASN A 382 -2.38 -32.52 17.67
N ASP A 383 -2.68 -33.52 18.50
CA ASP A 383 -3.98 -34.19 18.52
C ASP A 383 -5.13 -33.25 18.90
N ALA A 384 -4.92 -32.35 19.86
CA ALA A 384 -5.96 -31.39 20.27
C ALA A 384 -6.28 -30.40 19.13
N LEU A 385 -5.27 -29.95 18.39
CA LEU A 385 -5.47 -29.13 17.19
C LEU A 385 -6.22 -29.91 16.11
N THR A 386 -5.84 -31.17 15.89
CA THR A 386 -6.47 -32.06 14.90
C THR A 386 -7.97 -32.25 15.20
N SER A 387 -8.33 -32.43 16.48
CA SER A 387 -9.72 -32.51 16.93
C SER A 387 -10.49 -31.22 16.68
N GLU A 388 -9.93 -30.04 17.02
CA GLU A 388 -10.61 -28.76 16.76
C GLU A 388 -10.74 -28.45 15.26
N LEU A 389 -9.75 -28.84 14.44
CA LEU A 389 -9.83 -28.73 12.99
C LEU A 389 -10.92 -29.66 12.43
N ARG A 390 -11.08 -30.87 12.99
CA ARG A 390 -12.14 -31.80 12.60
C ARG A 390 -13.51 -31.23 12.93
N GLU A 391 -13.71 -30.70 14.13
CA GLU A 391 -14.95 -30.02 14.51
C GLU A 391 -15.25 -28.83 13.58
N LEU A 392 -14.23 -28.03 13.27
CA LEU A 392 -14.35 -26.90 12.34
C LEU A 392 -14.82 -27.37 10.96
N VAL A 393 -14.18 -28.40 10.38
CA VAL A 393 -14.58 -28.98 9.09
C VAL A 393 -15.99 -29.55 9.16
N GLN A 394 -16.36 -30.24 10.24
CA GLN A 394 -17.70 -30.79 10.44
C GLN A 394 -18.79 -29.70 10.48
N GLN A 395 -18.50 -28.51 11.01
CA GLN A 395 -19.43 -27.38 10.93
C GLN A 395 -19.74 -26.97 9.48
N TYR A 396 -18.76 -27.04 8.58
CA TYR A 396 -18.96 -26.76 7.16
C TYR A 396 -19.58 -27.95 6.42
N ASN A 397 -19.25 -29.18 6.81
CA ASN A 397 -19.83 -30.40 6.26
C ASN A 397 -21.36 -30.43 6.45
N ARG A 398 -21.85 -30.03 7.63
CA ARG A 398 -23.30 -29.84 7.91
C ARG A 398 -23.99 -28.84 6.98
N ARG A 399 -23.23 -27.98 6.30
CA ARG A 399 -23.72 -26.98 5.34
C ARG A 399 -23.26 -27.29 3.91
N ALA A 400 -22.83 -28.52 3.60
CA ALA A 400 -22.26 -28.87 2.30
C ALA A 400 -23.15 -28.44 1.12
N GLU A 401 -24.47 -28.63 1.22
CA GLU A 401 -25.45 -28.19 0.21
C GLU A 401 -25.39 -26.69 -0.08
N SER A 402 -25.18 -25.83 0.94
CA SER A 402 -25.06 -24.38 0.73
C SER A 402 -23.67 -23.95 0.23
N LEU A 403 -22.69 -24.86 0.28
CA LEU A 403 -21.34 -24.65 -0.25
C LEU A 403 -21.22 -25.09 -1.71
N GLN A 404 -22.24 -25.79 -2.24
CA GLN A 404 -22.35 -26.10 -3.64
C GLN A 404 -22.85 -24.89 -4.42
N ASN A 405 -22.29 -24.66 -5.61
CA ASN A 405 -22.75 -23.63 -6.53
C ASN A 405 -22.79 -22.21 -5.90
N MET A 406 -21.80 -21.88 -5.07
CA MET A 406 -21.69 -20.58 -4.41
C MET A 406 -21.69 -19.41 -5.39
N GLY A 407 -22.23 -18.28 -4.92
CA GLY A 407 -22.31 -17.05 -5.67
C GLY A 407 -21.06 -16.17 -5.56
N SER A 408 -21.11 -15.02 -6.23
CA SER A 408 -20.10 -13.97 -6.06
C SER A 408 -20.70 -12.57 -5.97
N THR A 409 -20.32 -11.83 -4.94
CA THR A 409 -20.67 -10.39 -4.75
C THR A 409 -19.61 -9.45 -5.30
N GLN A 410 -18.63 -9.95 -6.08
CA GLN A 410 -17.52 -9.13 -6.61
C GLN A 410 -18.02 -7.96 -7.46
N ALA A 411 -19.10 -8.16 -8.23
CA ALA A 411 -19.66 -7.11 -9.05
C ALA A 411 -20.17 -5.93 -8.21
N ASN A 412 -20.69 -6.22 -7.01
CA ASN A 412 -21.09 -5.23 -6.02
C ASN A 412 -19.89 -4.60 -5.32
N GLU A 413 -18.84 -5.36 -4.97
CA GLU A 413 -17.58 -4.78 -4.45
C GLU A 413 -17.01 -3.75 -5.44
N ASN A 414 -17.03 -4.07 -6.75
CA ASN A 414 -16.64 -3.14 -7.81
C ASN A 414 -17.57 -1.92 -7.88
N PHE A 415 -18.89 -2.10 -7.74
CA PHE A 415 -19.83 -0.99 -7.70
C PHE A 415 -19.60 -0.08 -6.48
N ASN A 416 -19.41 -0.67 -5.30
CA ASN A 416 -19.07 0.05 -4.07
C ASN A 416 -17.77 0.86 -4.20
N GLN A 417 -16.79 0.37 -4.97
CA GLN A 417 -15.61 1.15 -5.33
C GLN A 417 -15.95 2.36 -6.22
N ILE A 418 -16.83 2.20 -7.21
CA ILE A 418 -17.32 3.30 -8.05
C ILE A 418 -18.07 4.33 -7.20
N VAL A 419 -18.95 3.90 -6.29
CA VAL A 419 -19.62 4.78 -5.32
C VAL A 419 -18.60 5.55 -4.50
N GLY A 420 -17.54 4.90 -4.02
CA GLY A 420 -16.45 5.55 -3.29
C GLY A 420 -15.70 6.62 -4.10
N SER A 421 -15.71 6.54 -5.44
CA SER A 421 -15.13 7.59 -6.31
C SER A 421 -16.02 8.83 -6.45
N LYS A 422 -17.34 8.69 -6.34
CA LYS A 422 -18.33 9.79 -6.46
C LYS A 422 -18.73 10.37 -5.10
N CYS A 423 -18.70 9.52 -4.08
CA CYS A 423 -18.97 9.82 -2.69
C CYS A 423 -17.81 9.32 -1.81
N PRO A 424 -16.67 10.03 -1.79
CA PRO A 424 -15.54 9.65 -0.95
C PRO A 424 -15.92 9.66 0.54
N LYS A 425 -15.61 8.57 1.26
CA LYS A 425 -15.88 8.45 2.72
C LYS A 425 -15.17 9.49 3.59
N ALA A 426 -14.22 10.26 3.03
CA ALA A 426 -13.59 11.40 3.68
C ALA A 426 -14.53 12.60 3.85
N ARG A 427 -15.67 12.58 3.17
CA ARG A 427 -16.62 13.70 3.05
C ARG A 427 -18.02 13.18 3.33
N SER A 428 -18.85 13.99 3.97
CA SER A 428 -20.24 13.64 4.25
C SER A 428 -21.17 14.28 3.22
N TYR A 429 -21.82 13.43 2.42
CA TYR A 429 -22.89 13.84 1.49
C TYR A 429 -24.27 13.29 1.92
N GLY A 430 -24.30 12.33 2.86
CA GLY A 430 -25.49 11.58 3.29
C GLY A 430 -26.59 12.37 4.00
N GLY A 431 -26.28 13.60 4.45
CA GLY A 431 -27.26 14.51 5.06
C GLY A 431 -28.02 15.40 4.06
N SER A 432 -27.94 15.12 2.76
CA SER A 432 -28.64 15.87 1.70
C SER A 432 -28.95 14.99 0.47
N SER A 433 -29.80 15.47 -0.43
CA SER A 433 -30.11 14.79 -1.71
C SER A 433 -28.90 14.64 -2.66
N SER A 434 -27.78 15.29 -2.37
CA SER A 434 -26.50 15.09 -3.06
C SER A 434 -26.05 13.62 -3.01
N PHE A 435 -26.31 12.91 -1.91
CA PHE A 435 -25.93 11.50 -1.81
C PHE A 435 -26.62 10.63 -2.86
N ASN A 436 -27.94 10.75 -3.00
CA ASN A 436 -28.69 9.98 -4.00
C ASN A 436 -28.23 10.32 -5.43
N SER A 437 -27.94 11.59 -5.69
CA SER A 437 -27.43 12.05 -6.99
C SER A 437 -26.06 11.42 -7.33
N ARG A 438 -25.16 11.33 -6.34
CA ARG A 438 -23.84 10.70 -6.49
C ARG A 438 -23.92 9.18 -6.62
N LEU A 439 -24.83 8.55 -5.87
CA LEU A 439 -25.12 7.12 -5.99
C LEU A 439 -25.65 6.80 -7.40
N SER A 440 -26.59 7.60 -7.89
CA SER A 440 -27.15 7.49 -9.25
C SER A 440 -26.08 7.68 -10.33
N ALA A 441 -25.15 8.62 -10.15
CA ALA A 441 -23.99 8.78 -11.04
C ALA A 441 -23.06 7.56 -11.04
N ALA A 442 -22.90 6.88 -9.89
CA ALA A 442 -22.14 5.63 -9.83
C ALA A 442 -22.85 4.49 -10.57
N VAL A 443 -24.19 4.42 -10.49
CA VAL A 443 -25.03 3.46 -11.23
C VAL A 443 -24.86 3.66 -12.73
N LEU A 444 -24.97 4.91 -13.20
CA LEU A 444 -24.76 5.27 -14.59
C LEU A 444 -23.36 4.90 -15.08
N GLN A 445 -22.31 5.18 -14.30
CA GLN A 445 -20.97 4.78 -14.69
C GLN A 445 -20.80 3.25 -14.76
N LYS A 446 -21.45 2.49 -13.86
CA LYS A 446 -21.42 1.02 -13.89
C LYS A 446 -22.15 0.46 -15.11
N ASN A 447 -23.31 1.01 -15.43
CA ASN A 447 -24.19 0.51 -16.48
C ASN A 447 -23.76 0.97 -17.87
N GLU A 448 -23.41 2.25 -18.03
CA GLU A 448 -23.16 2.90 -19.33
C GLU A 448 -21.69 3.23 -19.57
N GLY A 449 -20.80 2.99 -18.60
CA GLY A 449 -19.39 3.39 -18.69
C GLY A 449 -19.21 4.89 -18.54
N TYR A 450 -18.05 5.43 -18.91
CA TYR A 450 -17.70 6.85 -18.73
C TYR A 450 -18.45 7.82 -19.67
N THR A 451 -19.12 7.31 -20.70
CA THR A 451 -19.96 8.10 -21.63
C THR A 451 -21.30 8.52 -21.03
N TRP A 452 -21.64 8.07 -19.82
CA TRP A 452 -22.87 8.46 -19.12
C TRP A 452 -23.03 9.98 -18.95
N LEU A 453 -21.92 10.71 -18.88
CA LEU A 453 -21.93 12.17 -18.80
C LEU A 453 -22.69 12.79 -19.96
N SER A 454 -22.48 12.27 -21.16
CA SER A 454 -23.13 12.73 -22.38
C SER A 454 -24.61 12.40 -22.40
N MET A 455 -25.00 11.23 -21.89
CA MET A 455 -26.42 10.86 -21.74
C MET A 455 -27.15 11.79 -20.78
N VAL A 456 -26.53 12.15 -19.66
CA VAL A 456 -27.11 13.10 -18.71
C VAL A 456 -27.11 14.51 -19.28
N ASN A 457 -26.10 14.89 -20.07
CA ASN A 457 -26.11 16.15 -20.80
C ASN A 457 -27.32 16.21 -21.73
N GLU A 458 -27.51 15.21 -22.59
CA GLU A 458 -28.67 15.12 -23.50
C GLU A 458 -30.01 15.17 -22.77
N ALA A 459 -30.16 14.37 -21.70
CA ALA A 459 -31.38 14.35 -20.88
C ALA A 459 -31.61 15.66 -20.10
N SER A 460 -30.57 16.48 -19.95
CA SER A 460 -30.65 17.81 -19.36
C SER A 460 -30.69 18.91 -20.41
N GLU A 461 -30.92 18.56 -21.68
CA GLU A 461 -30.99 19.46 -22.84
C GLU A 461 -29.69 20.24 -23.08
N LEU A 462 -28.57 19.63 -22.69
CA LEU A 462 -27.23 20.18 -22.84
C LEU A 462 -26.51 19.55 -24.02
N SER A 463 -25.54 20.28 -24.57
CA SER A 463 -24.62 19.71 -25.54
C SER A 463 -23.90 18.48 -24.94
N PRO A 464 -23.93 17.32 -25.62
CA PRO A 464 -23.19 16.12 -25.20
C PRO A 464 -21.70 16.39 -24.98
N GLY A 465 -21.15 17.33 -25.76
CA GLY A 465 -19.75 17.77 -25.70
C GLY A 465 -18.82 16.78 -26.40
N GLN A 466 -18.25 17.18 -27.54
CA GLN A 466 -17.33 16.34 -28.32
C GLN A 466 -16.15 15.82 -27.49
N PHE A 467 -15.57 16.69 -26.65
CA PHE A 467 -14.47 16.31 -25.76
C PHE A 467 -14.91 15.37 -24.63
N THR A 468 -16.11 15.58 -24.06
CA THR A 468 -16.68 14.69 -23.03
C THR A 468 -16.84 13.28 -23.56
N MET A 469 -17.42 13.13 -24.76
CA MET A 469 -17.57 11.85 -25.45
C MET A 469 -16.23 11.18 -25.70
N LYS A 470 -15.28 11.89 -26.32
CA LYS A 470 -13.95 11.36 -26.66
C LYS A 470 -13.18 10.87 -25.44
N VAL A 471 -13.21 11.63 -24.34
CA VAL A 471 -12.58 11.23 -23.07
C VAL A 471 -13.30 10.02 -22.46
N GLY A 472 -14.63 10.01 -22.49
CA GLY A 472 -15.44 8.89 -22.01
C GLY A 472 -15.13 7.58 -22.74
N GLU A 473 -15.09 7.60 -24.06
CA GLU A 473 -14.73 6.44 -24.89
C GLU A 473 -13.30 5.95 -24.64
N THR A 474 -12.36 6.88 -24.49
CA THR A 474 -10.96 6.55 -24.17
C THR A 474 -10.84 5.83 -22.82
N MET A 475 -11.58 6.30 -21.81
CA MET A 475 -11.61 5.69 -20.48
C MET A 475 -12.29 4.32 -20.49
N ASN A 476 -13.35 4.14 -21.30
CA ASN A 476 -13.99 2.84 -21.51
C ASN A 476 -13.01 1.83 -22.13
N LYS A 477 -12.32 2.18 -23.22
CA LYS A 477 -11.28 1.33 -23.84
C LYS A 477 -10.16 0.96 -22.87
N LYS A 478 -9.73 1.90 -22.03
CA LYS A 478 -8.73 1.65 -20.98
C LYS A 478 -9.22 0.62 -19.96
N LEU A 479 -10.48 0.72 -19.52
CA LEU A 479 -11.07 -0.25 -18.60
C LEU A 479 -11.20 -1.64 -19.21
N GLU A 480 -11.60 -1.73 -20.48
CA GLU A 480 -11.71 -3.00 -21.20
C GLU A 480 -10.35 -3.72 -21.26
N ARG A 481 -9.30 -3.02 -21.70
CA ARG A 481 -7.93 -3.55 -21.71
C ARG A 481 -7.46 -3.99 -20.32
N GLN A 482 -7.80 -3.24 -19.27
CA GLN A 482 -7.46 -3.63 -17.90
C GLN A 482 -8.20 -4.91 -17.46
N ARG A 483 -9.48 -5.05 -17.81
CA ARG A 483 -10.27 -6.24 -17.50
C ARG A 483 -9.71 -7.48 -18.20
N GLU A 484 -9.34 -7.36 -19.47
CA GLU A 484 -8.70 -8.45 -20.24
C GLU A 484 -7.37 -8.86 -19.61
N ASN A 485 -6.49 -7.89 -19.31
CA ASN A 485 -5.21 -8.15 -18.67
C ASN A 485 -5.37 -8.85 -17.31
N GLN A 486 -6.35 -8.44 -16.49
CA GLN A 486 -6.60 -9.03 -15.18
C GLN A 486 -7.11 -10.49 -15.23
N LYS A 487 -7.70 -10.91 -16.35
CA LYS A 487 -8.12 -12.31 -16.56
C LYS A 487 -6.93 -13.24 -16.77
N THR A 488 -5.83 -12.74 -17.33
CA THR A 488 -4.63 -13.54 -17.70
C THR A 488 -3.99 -14.23 -16.49
N GLN A 489 -3.47 -15.43 -16.68
CA GLN A 489 -2.75 -16.17 -15.64
C GLN A 489 -1.45 -15.44 -15.23
N THR A 490 -0.74 -14.85 -16.19
CA THR A 490 0.50 -14.10 -15.97
C THR A 490 0.29 -12.95 -14.99
N PHE A 491 -0.76 -12.14 -15.19
CA PHE A 491 -1.10 -11.06 -14.26
C PHE A 491 -1.42 -11.58 -12.85
N LYS A 492 -2.20 -12.67 -12.75
CA LYS A 492 -2.55 -13.29 -11.45
C LYS A 492 -1.31 -13.81 -10.72
N LYS A 493 -0.40 -14.49 -11.41
CA LYS A 493 0.89 -14.97 -10.86
C LYS A 493 1.76 -13.81 -10.37
N ARG A 494 1.96 -12.78 -11.22
CA ARG A 494 2.74 -11.58 -10.87
C ARG A 494 2.16 -10.83 -9.67
N ARG A 495 0.83 -10.74 -9.55
CA ARG A 495 0.16 -10.14 -8.39
C ARG A 495 0.49 -10.87 -7.07
N ILE A 496 0.51 -12.21 -7.09
CA ILE A 496 0.84 -13.04 -5.93
C ILE A 496 2.32 -12.86 -5.55
N GLU A 497 3.21 -12.89 -6.54
CA GLU A 497 4.65 -12.67 -6.37
C GLU A 497 4.93 -11.29 -5.73
N ASN A 498 4.37 -10.22 -6.30
CA ASN A 498 4.51 -8.86 -5.76
C ASN A 498 3.95 -8.73 -4.33
N LYS A 499 2.91 -9.50 -3.97
CA LYS A 499 2.40 -9.55 -2.59
C LYS A 499 3.40 -10.25 -1.66
N LYS A 500 4.03 -11.35 -2.11
CA LYS A 500 5.06 -12.07 -1.34
C LYS A 500 6.30 -11.19 -1.12
N ASN A 501 6.77 -10.50 -2.15
CA ASN A 501 7.94 -9.63 -2.07
C ASN A 501 7.71 -8.45 -1.11
N ARG A 502 6.53 -7.81 -1.16
CA ARG A 502 6.18 -6.75 -0.21
C ARG A 502 6.12 -7.22 1.24
N LYS A 503 5.53 -8.39 1.50
CA LYS A 503 5.49 -8.98 2.85
C LYS A 503 6.89 -9.26 3.38
N LYS A 504 7.78 -9.80 2.54
CA LYS A 504 9.17 -10.07 2.91
C LYS A 504 9.93 -8.78 3.25
N ALA A 505 9.82 -7.77 2.39
CA ALA A 505 10.45 -6.47 2.63
C ALA A 505 9.96 -5.84 3.95
N GLN A 506 8.65 -5.84 4.19
CA GLN A 506 8.07 -5.31 5.42
C GLN A 506 8.55 -6.07 6.67
N GLN A 507 8.66 -7.40 6.61
CA GLN A 507 9.16 -8.19 7.72
C GLN A 507 10.62 -7.85 8.04
N SER A 508 11.48 -7.71 7.01
CA SER A 508 12.87 -7.29 7.20
C SER A 508 12.97 -5.89 7.81
N SER A 509 12.21 -4.92 7.31
CA SER A 509 12.17 -3.57 7.87
C SER A 509 11.70 -3.56 9.32
N SER A 510 10.64 -4.29 9.66
CA SER A 510 10.14 -4.35 11.05
C SER A 510 11.14 -4.96 12.05
N VAL A 511 12.02 -5.87 11.58
CA VAL A 511 13.10 -6.40 12.43
C VAL A 511 14.19 -5.34 12.64
N LYS A 512 14.56 -4.61 11.58
CA LYS A 512 15.54 -3.49 11.67
C LYS A 512 15.05 -2.36 12.57
N GLU A 513 13.75 -2.07 12.54
CA GLU A 513 13.12 -1.02 13.34
C GLU A 513 12.99 -1.37 14.83
N GLY A 514 13.12 -2.66 15.20
CA GLY A 514 12.88 -3.11 16.58
C GLY A 514 11.41 -2.94 17.00
N THR A 515 11.17 -2.89 18.32
CA THR A 515 9.81 -2.70 18.86
C THR A 515 9.37 -1.23 18.74
N THR A 516 8.94 -0.81 17.56
CA THR A 516 8.43 0.55 17.31
C THR A 516 6.95 0.73 17.65
N TYR A 517 6.17 -0.36 17.69
CA TYR A 517 4.74 -0.32 18.02
C TYR A 517 4.30 -1.56 18.83
N GLN A 518 4.28 -1.42 20.15
CA GLN A 518 3.45 -2.25 21.04
C GLN A 518 2.48 -1.33 21.81
N GLN A 519 1.31 -1.85 22.20
CA GLN A 519 0.48 -1.18 23.20
C GLN A 519 1.27 -1.08 24.51
N GLU A 520 1.24 0.08 25.17
CA GLU A 520 1.86 0.33 26.50
C GLU A 520 3.40 0.37 26.57
N VAL A 521 4.10 0.68 25.47
CA VAL A 521 5.56 0.89 25.49
C VAL A 521 5.98 1.99 26.50
N GLU A 522 5.11 2.99 26.76
CA GLU A 522 5.35 4.06 27.73
C GLU A 522 5.45 3.62 29.20
N VAL A 523 4.91 2.45 29.59
CA VAL A 523 4.76 2.11 31.02
C VAL A 523 5.96 1.32 31.58
N ASN A 524 6.86 0.84 30.72
CA ASN A 524 8.01 0.03 31.13
C ASN A 524 9.28 0.89 31.27
N VAL A 525 9.32 1.73 32.32
CA VAL A 525 10.39 2.71 32.57
C VAL A 525 11.69 2.08 33.14
N ASN A 526 11.79 0.75 33.21
CA ASN A 526 13.02 0.06 33.64
C ASN A 526 13.95 -0.37 32.48
N ALA A 527 13.76 0.16 31.28
CA ALA A 527 14.72 0.05 30.18
C ALA A 527 15.38 1.41 29.90
N CYS A 528 16.04 2.00 30.90
CA CYS A 528 16.90 3.18 30.71
C CYS A 528 18.32 2.82 30.22
N ASP A 529 18.57 1.56 29.87
CA ASP A 529 19.77 1.17 29.13
C ASP A 529 19.39 0.77 27.71
N ILE A 530 19.88 1.60 26.79
CA ILE A 530 19.86 1.42 25.33
C ILE A 530 18.50 1.71 24.66
N ILE A 531 18.13 3.00 24.58
CA ILE A 531 17.55 3.49 23.32
C ILE A 531 18.65 3.24 22.27
N GLN A 532 18.60 2.07 21.60
CA GLN A 532 19.43 1.86 20.42
C GLN A 532 18.95 2.92 19.43
N GLN A 533 19.72 4.00 19.28
CA GLN A 533 19.64 4.81 18.08
C GLN A 533 19.63 3.81 16.92
N ILE A 534 18.57 3.86 16.11
CA ILE A 534 18.51 3.11 14.86
C ILE A 534 19.86 3.38 14.18
N PRO A 535 20.72 2.36 13.98
CA PRO A 535 22.04 2.59 13.43
C PRO A 535 21.87 3.35 12.11
N SER A 536 22.43 4.55 12.05
CA SER A 536 22.48 5.28 10.78
C SER A 536 23.24 4.42 9.79
N SER A 537 22.66 4.23 8.60
CA SER A 537 23.31 3.47 7.53
C SER A 537 24.70 4.04 7.30
N LEU A 538 25.74 3.19 7.40
CA LEU A 538 27.08 3.59 7.00
C LEU A 538 27.06 3.88 5.48
N THR A 539 27.64 4.99 5.08
CA THR A 539 27.79 5.38 3.68
C THR A 539 29.27 5.52 3.36
N LEU A 540 29.69 5.03 2.19
CA LEU A 540 31.05 5.22 1.70
C LEU A 540 31.17 6.60 1.05
N SER A 541 32.23 7.35 1.40
CA SER A 541 32.59 8.62 0.79
C SER A 541 33.91 8.49 0.03
N ASN A 542 34.06 9.22 -1.07
CA ASN A 542 35.33 9.31 -1.79
C ASN A 542 36.45 9.99 -0.97
N THR A 543 36.10 10.60 0.17
CA THR A 543 37.05 11.24 1.10
C THR A 543 37.45 10.32 2.27
N ASP A 544 36.94 9.09 2.32
CA ASP A 544 37.24 8.18 3.43
C ASP A 544 38.72 7.76 3.42
N LYS A 545 39.33 7.77 4.61
CA LYS A 545 40.69 7.26 4.83
C LYS A 545 40.63 5.79 5.22
N TYR A 546 41.61 5.01 4.77
CA TYR A 546 41.69 3.58 5.04
C TYR A 546 42.93 3.28 5.88
N VAL A 547 42.76 2.46 6.91
CA VAL A 547 43.86 1.92 7.71
C VAL A 547 43.84 0.41 7.54
N VAL A 548 44.87 -0.13 6.92
CA VAL A 548 45.06 -1.57 6.80
C VAL A 548 45.80 -2.04 8.05
N PHE A 549 45.34 -3.11 8.71
CA PHE A 549 46.05 -3.65 9.86
C PHE A 549 46.00 -5.19 9.90
N ASP A 550 46.94 -5.77 10.63
CA ASP A 550 47.07 -7.21 10.82
C ASP A 550 47.64 -7.52 12.21
N LEU A 551 47.30 -8.69 12.75
CA LEU A 551 47.75 -9.17 14.05
C LEU A 551 48.50 -10.50 13.92
N GLU A 552 49.68 -10.58 14.54
CA GLU A 552 50.22 -11.86 14.98
C GLU A 552 49.78 -12.15 16.41
N THR A 553 49.50 -13.42 16.71
CA THR A 553 48.96 -13.84 18.00
C THR A 553 49.67 -15.07 18.56
N THR A 554 49.48 -15.33 19.86
CA THR A 554 50.05 -16.53 20.52
C THR A 554 49.45 -17.85 20.01
N SER A 555 48.24 -17.82 19.45
CA SER A 555 47.54 -18.97 18.87
C SER A 555 46.35 -18.56 17.99
N LEU A 556 45.72 -19.52 17.30
CA LEU A 556 44.48 -19.33 16.52
C LEU A 556 43.20 -19.12 17.38
N SER A 557 43.33 -19.00 18.71
CA SER A 557 42.21 -18.66 19.59
C SER A 557 41.81 -17.18 19.47
N ARG A 558 40.51 -16.89 19.55
CA ARG A 558 40.00 -15.50 19.59
C ARG A 558 40.31 -14.76 20.90
N ASN A 559 40.76 -15.49 21.92
CA ASN A 559 41.16 -14.94 23.21
C ASN A 559 42.70 -14.89 23.38
N SER A 560 43.46 -15.18 22.33
CA SER A 560 44.92 -15.12 22.32
C SER A 560 45.45 -13.73 22.65
N ASP A 561 46.68 -13.68 23.15
CA ASP A 561 47.42 -12.42 23.25
C ASP A 561 47.98 -12.03 21.87
N ILE A 562 48.07 -10.72 21.65
CA ILE A 562 48.69 -10.14 20.46
C ILE A 562 50.20 -10.14 20.68
N THR A 563 50.95 -10.65 19.71
CA THR A 563 52.42 -10.71 19.73
C THR A 563 53.03 -9.66 18.80
N GLN A 564 52.32 -9.29 17.73
CA GLN A 564 52.68 -8.17 16.86
C GLN A 564 51.40 -7.49 16.37
N LEU A 565 51.41 -6.16 16.35
CA LEU A 565 50.35 -5.34 15.77
C LEU A 565 51.00 -4.37 14.78
N ALA A 566 50.55 -4.43 13.53
CA ALA A 566 50.98 -3.51 12.49
C ALA A 566 49.79 -2.85 11.82
N ALA A 567 49.95 -1.61 11.37
CA ALA A 567 48.95 -0.90 10.61
C ALA A 567 49.57 0.11 9.64
N ALA A 568 48.93 0.36 8.50
CA ALA A 568 49.37 1.32 7.51
C ALA A 568 48.23 2.20 7.01
N SER A 569 48.53 3.48 6.77
CA SER A 569 47.66 4.46 6.14
C SER A 569 48.47 5.26 5.13
N GLY A 570 48.32 4.92 3.84
CA GLY A 570 49.20 5.44 2.80
C GLY A 570 50.67 5.12 3.10
N LEU A 571 51.51 6.16 3.24
CA LEU A 571 52.93 6.02 3.56
C LEU A 571 53.23 5.90 5.06
N ASN A 572 52.25 6.12 5.93
CA ASN A 572 52.45 6.07 7.38
C ASN A 572 52.33 4.62 7.87
N LEU A 573 53.39 4.11 8.50
CA LEU A 573 53.46 2.76 9.05
C LEU A 573 53.53 2.81 10.58
N PHE A 574 52.69 2.00 11.20
CA PHE A 574 52.68 1.70 12.62
C PHE A 574 53.07 0.23 12.83
N GLN A 575 53.96 -0.03 13.79
CA GLN A 575 54.25 -1.39 14.24
C GLN A 575 54.68 -1.42 15.71
N ARG A 576 54.25 -2.47 16.42
CA ARG A 576 54.68 -2.81 17.77
C ARG A 576 54.78 -4.32 17.94
N TYR A 577 55.86 -4.78 18.55
CA TYR A 577 55.89 -6.11 19.17
C TYR A 577 55.35 -6.00 20.59
N ILE A 578 54.51 -6.95 20.97
CA ILE A 578 53.73 -6.91 22.20
C ILE A 578 54.07 -8.15 23.02
N MET A 579 54.45 -7.94 24.27
CA MET A 579 54.78 -9.02 25.20
C MET A 579 53.54 -9.85 25.51
N PRO A 580 53.52 -11.16 25.18
CA PRO A 580 52.41 -12.02 25.53
C PRO A 580 52.48 -12.42 27.01
N ARG A 581 51.32 -12.71 27.62
CA ARG A 581 51.22 -13.20 29.00
C ARG A 581 51.25 -14.73 29.09
N CYS A 582 51.04 -15.40 27.96
CA CYS A 582 51.10 -16.85 27.82
C CYS A 582 52.14 -17.26 26.78
N ASP A 583 52.56 -18.52 26.86
CA ASP A 583 53.48 -19.09 25.89
C ASP A 583 52.89 -19.00 24.46
N ILE A 584 53.76 -18.66 23.50
CA ILE A 584 53.44 -18.71 22.07
C ILE A 584 53.42 -20.18 21.66
N SER A 585 52.35 -20.62 20.99
CA SER A 585 52.26 -22.02 20.56
C SER A 585 53.38 -22.36 19.57
N ASN A 586 53.81 -23.62 19.56
CA ASN A 586 54.88 -24.09 18.66
C ASN A 586 54.54 -23.82 17.18
N GLU A 587 53.27 -23.93 16.81
CA GLU A 587 52.78 -23.62 15.47
C GLU A 587 52.87 -22.12 15.16
N ALA A 588 52.39 -21.26 16.06
CA ALA A 588 52.45 -19.81 15.90
C ALA A 588 53.91 -19.32 15.83
N SER A 589 54.80 -19.86 16.68
CA SER A 589 56.22 -19.51 16.68
C SER A 589 56.93 -19.95 15.40
N LYS A 590 56.64 -21.15 14.88
CA LYS A 590 57.19 -21.64 13.60
C LYS A 590 56.74 -20.81 12.39
N ILE A 591 55.50 -20.33 12.42
CA ILE A 591 54.90 -19.59 11.30
C ILE A 591 55.40 -18.14 11.29
N THR A 592 55.37 -17.47 12.44
CA THR A 592 55.70 -16.04 12.56
C THR A 592 57.20 -15.78 12.77
N GLY A 593 57.95 -16.80 13.20
CA GLY A 593 59.33 -16.66 13.66
C GLY A 593 59.45 -15.97 15.02
N ILE A 594 58.33 -15.67 15.70
CA ILE A 594 58.31 -14.95 16.97
C ILE A 594 58.45 -15.95 18.13
N SER A 595 59.32 -15.65 19.09
CA SER A 595 59.44 -16.38 20.35
C SER A 595 59.58 -15.43 21.53
N PHE A 596 59.18 -15.89 22.72
CA PHE A 596 59.25 -15.12 23.96
C PHE A 596 59.93 -15.92 25.08
N CYS A 597 60.84 -15.29 25.81
CA CYS A 597 61.54 -15.89 26.93
C CYS A 597 61.02 -15.30 28.25
N HIS A 598 60.12 -16.03 28.93
CA HIS A 598 59.54 -15.62 30.21
C HIS A 598 60.59 -15.36 31.32
N ALA A 599 61.73 -16.05 31.29
CA ALA A 599 62.79 -15.86 32.29
C ALA A 599 63.52 -14.51 32.15
N THR A 600 63.58 -13.95 30.94
CA THR A 600 64.29 -12.69 30.66
C THR A 600 63.35 -11.55 30.26
N ASN A 601 62.05 -11.83 30.08
CA ASN A 601 61.05 -10.93 29.52
C ASN A 601 61.45 -10.32 28.17
N LYS A 602 62.19 -11.08 27.36
CA LYS A 602 62.66 -10.67 26.03
C LYS A 602 61.95 -11.44 24.93
N MET A 603 61.65 -10.74 23.85
CA MET A 603 61.02 -11.28 22.66
C MET A 603 62.01 -11.28 21.49
N TYR A 604 61.91 -12.30 20.65
CA TYR A 604 62.81 -12.48 19.52
C TYR A 604 62.02 -12.72 18.24
N LEU A 605 62.47 -12.14 17.14
CA LEU A 605 62.04 -12.46 15.79
C LEU A 605 63.18 -13.19 15.09
N ASN A 606 62.98 -14.45 14.70
CA ASN A 606 63.98 -15.29 14.06
C ASN A 606 65.32 -15.31 14.84
N GLY A 607 65.23 -15.35 16.17
CA GLY A 607 66.38 -15.37 17.08
C GLY A 607 67.04 -14.01 17.35
N ARG A 608 66.54 -12.90 16.78
CA ARG A 608 67.03 -11.54 17.05
C ARG A 608 66.09 -10.84 18.02
N GLU A 609 66.64 -10.24 19.08
CA GLU A 609 65.87 -9.49 20.07
C GLU A 609 65.16 -8.30 19.42
N VAL A 610 63.88 -8.09 19.76
CA VAL A 610 63.06 -6.97 19.28
C VAL A 610 62.59 -6.12 20.46
N GLU A 611 62.42 -4.82 20.22
CA GLU A 611 61.82 -3.92 21.21
C GLU A 611 60.34 -4.23 21.37
N THR A 612 59.88 -4.35 22.63
CA THR A 612 58.52 -4.74 22.96
C THR A 612 57.84 -3.78 23.91
N CYS A 613 56.52 -3.76 23.87
CA CYS A 613 55.67 -3.05 24.82
C CYS A 613 54.66 -3.99 25.48
N THR A 614 53.95 -3.50 26.51
CA THR A 614 52.83 -4.24 27.11
C THR A 614 51.61 -4.20 26.18
N ILE A 615 50.67 -5.14 26.34
CA ILE A 615 49.43 -5.16 25.54
C ILE A 615 48.68 -3.83 25.65
N GLN A 616 48.55 -3.28 26.86
CA GLN A 616 47.87 -2.01 27.09
C GLN A 616 48.56 -0.86 26.35
N GLN A 617 49.90 -0.78 26.39
CA GLN A 617 50.64 0.27 25.69
C GLN A 617 50.54 0.10 24.17
N GLY A 618 50.64 -1.12 23.65
CA GLY A 618 50.49 -1.38 22.22
C GLY A 618 49.11 -0.99 21.67
N LEU A 619 48.04 -1.20 22.45
CA LEU A 619 46.69 -0.76 22.10
C LEU A 619 46.52 0.76 22.19
N LEU A 620 47.11 1.42 23.18
CA LEU A 620 47.11 2.88 23.30
C LEU A 620 47.81 3.53 22.11
N ASP A 621 49.02 3.07 21.79
CA ASP A 621 49.80 3.55 20.65
C ASP A 621 49.04 3.35 19.33
N PHE A 622 48.31 2.24 19.19
CA PHE A 622 47.47 1.99 18.02
C PHE A 622 46.26 2.93 17.95
N LEU A 623 45.58 3.18 19.07
CA LEU A 623 44.48 4.15 19.11
C LEU A 623 44.96 5.55 18.74
N ASP A 624 46.14 5.95 19.20
CA ASP A 624 46.72 7.24 18.85
C ASP A 624 47.07 7.30 17.36
N PHE A 625 47.58 6.21 16.78
CA PHE A 625 47.75 6.10 15.32
C PHE A 625 46.42 6.25 14.56
N LEU A 626 45.33 5.63 15.02
CA LEU A 626 44.01 5.74 14.38
C LEU A 626 43.47 7.18 14.41
N LYS A 627 43.65 7.90 15.52
CA LYS A 627 43.19 9.30 15.66
C LYS A 627 43.85 10.24 14.67
N LEU A 628 45.08 9.95 14.21
CA LEU A 628 45.76 10.74 13.17
C LEU A 628 45.07 10.66 11.80
N ASN A 629 44.16 9.70 11.60
CA ASN A 629 43.56 9.38 10.32
C ASN A 629 42.08 9.81 10.19
N GLU A 630 41.60 10.74 11.02
CA GLU A 630 40.26 11.36 10.94
C GLU A 630 39.11 10.35 10.70
N LEU A 631 38.89 9.47 11.67
CA LEU A 631 37.83 8.44 11.63
C LEU A 631 37.97 7.45 10.45
N PRO A 632 39.09 6.73 10.32
CA PRO A 632 39.35 5.83 9.19
C PRO A 632 38.42 4.61 9.16
N ILE A 633 38.33 3.99 7.99
CA ILE A 633 37.79 2.64 7.78
C ILE A 633 38.93 1.64 7.94
N LEU A 634 38.76 0.67 8.85
CA LEU A 634 39.74 -0.39 9.02
C LEU A 634 39.61 -1.44 7.90
N VAL A 635 40.73 -1.96 7.43
CA VAL A 635 40.78 -2.95 6.37
C VAL A 635 41.68 -4.09 6.82
N GLY A 636 41.22 -5.33 6.63
CA GLY A 636 42.02 -6.51 6.92
C GLY A 636 41.53 -7.71 6.12
N HIS A 637 42.30 -8.79 6.11
CA HIS A 637 41.98 -10.00 5.36
C HIS A 637 41.40 -11.08 6.28
N ASN A 638 40.14 -11.48 6.05
CA ASN A 638 39.38 -12.33 6.99
C ASN A 638 39.20 -11.69 8.39
N ILE A 639 39.33 -10.37 8.43
CA ILE A 639 39.34 -9.53 9.63
C ILE A 639 38.08 -9.72 10.49
N THR A 640 36.92 -10.02 9.88
CA THR A 640 35.65 -10.19 10.59
C THR A 640 35.71 -11.35 11.58
N ASN A 641 36.40 -12.43 11.21
CA ASN A 641 36.33 -13.71 11.92
C ASN A 641 37.48 -13.92 12.92
N PHE A 642 38.55 -13.13 12.82
CA PHE A 642 39.77 -13.30 13.59
C PHE A 642 40.28 -11.99 14.21
N ASP A 643 40.91 -11.12 13.44
CA ASP A 643 41.63 -9.94 13.94
C ASP A 643 40.73 -9.00 14.75
N MET A 644 39.55 -8.67 14.23
CA MET A 644 38.59 -7.84 14.98
C MET A 644 38.11 -8.51 16.27
N MET A 645 38.02 -9.84 16.31
CA MET A 645 37.59 -10.56 17.52
C MET A 645 38.67 -10.49 18.61
N VAL A 646 39.93 -10.74 18.23
CA VAL A 646 41.07 -10.68 19.15
C VAL A 646 41.25 -9.24 19.65
N LEU A 647 41.22 -8.27 18.74
CA LEU A 647 41.33 -6.85 19.06
C LEU A 647 40.19 -6.37 19.97
N GLU A 648 38.93 -6.71 19.65
CA GLU A 648 37.76 -6.35 20.48
C GLU A 648 37.88 -6.93 21.89
N ASN A 649 38.31 -8.19 22.03
CA ASN A 649 38.49 -8.82 23.33
C ASN A 649 39.56 -8.13 24.16
N ARG A 650 40.71 -7.78 23.58
CA ARG A 650 41.78 -7.05 24.28
C ARG A 650 41.39 -5.61 24.60
N LEU A 651 40.72 -4.90 23.70
CA LEU A 651 40.23 -3.55 23.95
C LEU A 651 39.17 -3.50 25.07
N LYS A 652 38.26 -4.47 25.12
CA LYS A 652 37.26 -4.59 26.20
C LYS A 652 37.92 -4.87 27.55
N GLU A 653 38.93 -5.74 27.57
CA GLU A 653 39.68 -6.08 28.77
C GLU A 653 40.31 -4.84 29.43
N PHE A 654 40.85 -3.91 28.64
CA PHE A 654 41.45 -2.66 29.12
C PHE A 654 40.47 -1.46 29.15
N ASN A 655 39.16 -1.68 28.98
CA ASN A 655 38.13 -0.63 28.93
C ASN A 655 38.34 0.44 27.83
N MET A 656 39.01 0.08 26.74
CA MET A 656 39.35 0.98 25.62
C MET A 656 38.41 0.84 24.41
N PHE A 657 37.46 -0.09 24.45
CA PHE A 657 36.58 -0.39 23.31
C PHE A 657 35.70 0.81 22.89
N SER A 658 35.19 1.59 23.84
CA SER A 658 34.42 2.80 23.52
C SER A 658 35.26 3.86 22.80
N ALA A 659 36.51 4.05 23.24
CA ALA A 659 37.45 4.96 22.59
C ALA A 659 37.81 4.49 21.17
N PHE A 660 37.94 3.17 20.98
CA PHE A 660 38.14 2.58 19.66
C PHE A 660 36.97 2.81 18.72
N ILE A 661 35.73 2.54 19.16
CA ILE A 661 34.51 2.81 18.35
C ILE A 661 34.44 4.28 17.93
N ALA A 662 34.78 5.20 18.83
CA ALA A 662 34.81 6.64 18.52
C ALA A 662 35.94 7.04 17.56
N SER A 663 36.95 6.18 17.36
CA SER A 663 38.13 6.46 16.54
C SER A 663 38.06 5.89 15.13
N VAL A 664 37.04 5.09 14.78
CA VAL A 664 36.92 4.46 13.44
C VAL A 664 35.49 4.51 12.91
N LYS A 665 35.34 4.58 11.59
CA LYS A 665 34.03 4.63 10.92
C LYS A 665 33.38 3.25 10.82
N GLY A 666 34.19 2.22 10.65
CA GLY A 666 33.78 0.83 10.42
C GLY A 666 34.96 0.01 9.93
N PHE A 667 34.70 -1.20 9.43
CA PHE A 667 35.72 -2.05 8.84
C PHE A 667 35.25 -2.79 7.58
N ILE A 668 36.20 -3.16 6.72
CA ILE A 668 36.00 -3.93 5.49
C ILE A 668 36.81 -5.22 5.56
N ASP A 669 36.17 -6.34 5.22
CA ASP A 669 36.80 -7.65 5.12
C ASP A 669 37.17 -7.98 3.66
N THR A 670 38.46 -7.88 3.36
CA THR A 670 38.96 -8.05 2.01
C THR A 670 38.82 -9.48 1.49
N LEU A 671 38.63 -10.50 2.35
CA LEU A 671 38.40 -11.88 1.89
C LEU A 671 37.04 -12.00 1.18
N LYS A 672 35.99 -11.36 1.72
CA LYS A 672 34.67 -11.36 1.09
C LYS A 672 34.70 -10.57 -0.21
N LEU A 673 35.32 -9.39 -0.17
CA LEU A 673 35.48 -8.51 -1.33
C LEU A 673 36.27 -9.21 -2.46
N SER A 674 37.37 -9.88 -2.12
CA SER A 674 38.20 -10.63 -3.09
C SER A 674 37.43 -11.77 -3.76
N LYS A 675 36.53 -12.45 -3.05
CA LYS A 675 35.67 -13.50 -3.65
C LYS A 675 34.66 -12.94 -4.65
N ARG A 676 34.25 -11.68 -4.50
CA ARG A 676 33.36 -11.00 -5.44
C ARG A 676 34.12 -10.47 -6.65
N VAL A 677 35.31 -9.90 -6.42
CA VAL A 677 36.11 -9.25 -7.47
C VAL A 677 36.88 -10.25 -8.32
N PHE A 678 37.48 -11.29 -7.72
CA PHE A 678 38.33 -12.24 -8.43
C PHE A 678 37.65 -13.61 -8.58
N PRO A 679 37.47 -14.11 -9.82
CA PRO A 679 37.05 -15.47 -10.06
C PRO A 679 38.03 -16.49 -9.47
N LYS A 680 37.50 -17.56 -8.85
CA LYS A 680 38.34 -18.58 -8.21
C LYS A 680 39.33 -19.25 -9.18
N ALA A 681 38.97 -19.34 -10.46
CA ALA A 681 39.81 -19.91 -11.50
C ALA A 681 41.12 -19.13 -11.72
N ASP A 682 41.15 -17.83 -11.39
CA ASP A 682 42.29 -16.95 -11.68
C ASP A 682 43.31 -16.89 -10.54
N VAL A 683 42.85 -17.16 -9.31
CA VAL A 683 43.65 -16.99 -8.07
C VAL A 683 43.87 -18.29 -7.29
N ASP A 684 43.28 -19.42 -7.72
CA ASP A 684 43.30 -20.75 -7.08
C ASP A 684 42.62 -20.80 -5.69
N ASN A 685 43.14 -20.02 -4.74
CA ASN A 685 42.61 -19.84 -3.40
C ASN A 685 42.71 -18.38 -2.96
N TYR A 686 41.91 -18.01 -1.98
CA TYR A 686 41.81 -16.63 -1.49
C TYR A 686 42.65 -16.39 -0.23
N LYS A 687 43.81 -17.05 -0.08
CA LYS A 687 44.77 -16.64 0.95
C LYS A 687 45.45 -15.35 0.50
N GLN A 688 45.74 -14.43 1.42
CA GLN A 688 46.37 -13.15 1.12
C GLN A 688 47.65 -13.31 0.27
N GLN A 689 48.58 -14.15 0.69
CA GLN A 689 49.83 -14.40 -0.04
C GLN A 689 49.58 -14.86 -1.49
N THR A 690 48.59 -15.73 -1.70
CA THR A 690 48.20 -16.18 -3.04
C THR A 690 47.64 -15.04 -3.88
N LEU A 691 46.77 -14.21 -3.29
CA LEU A 691 46.16 -13.06 -3.97
C LEU A 691 47.21 -12.04 -4.37
N VAL A 692 48.12 -11.67 -3.46
CA VAL A 692 49.22 -10.75 -3.73
C VAL A 692 50.12 -11.29 -4.85
N LYS A 693 50.50 -12.57 -4.79
CA LYS A 693 51.32 -13.20 -5.84
C LYS A 693 50.63 -13.23 -7.20
N LYS A 694 49.37 -13.66 -7.26
CA LYS A 694 48.65 -13.85 -8.53
C LYS A 694 48.18 -12.54 -9.15
N VAL A 695 47.78 -11.57 -8.33
CA VAL A 695 47.16 -10.32 -8.80
C VAL A 695 48.18 -9.20 -8.96
N LEU A 696 49.19 -9.11 -8.08
CA LEU A 696 50.23 -8.08 -8.13
C LEU A 696 51.57 -8.60 -8.66
N GLY A 697 51.78 -9.92 -8.74
CA GLY A 697 53.07 -10.49 -9.12
C GLY A 697 54.14 -10.36 -8.03
N ILE A 698 53.75 -10.08 -6.79
CA ILE A 698 54.66 -9.82 -5.67
C ILE A 698 54.73 -11.06 -4.76
N GLU A 699 55.94 -11.50 -4.43
CA GLU A 699 56.16 -12.44 -3.33
C GLU A 699 56.75 -11.68 -2.14
N TYR A 700 56.26 -11.99 -0.94
CA TYR A 700 56.70 -11.33 0.30
C TYR A 700 56.75 -12.35 1.44
N ALA A 701 57.41 -11.95 2.55
CA ALA A 701 57.48 -12.73 3.78
C ALA A 701 56.12 -12.69 4.51
N ALA A 702 55.20 -13.57 4.11
CA ALA A 702 53.94 -13.75 4.81
C ALA A 702 54.16 -14.26 6.24
N HIS A 703 53.23 -13.95 7.14
CA HIS A 703 53.32 -14.21 8.59
C HIS A 703 54.29 -13.28 9.32
N ASN A 704 54.35 -12.04 8.83
CA ASN A 704 54.89 -10.91 9.57
C ASN A 704 53.87 -9.78 9.41
N ALA A 705 53.23 -9.36 10.49
CA ALA A 705 52.13 -8.38 10.42
C ALA A 705 52.50 -7.12 9.63
N LYS A 706 53.77 -6.65 9.69
CA LYS A 706 54.20 -5.49 8.89
C LYS A 706 54.17 -5.78 7.39
N ASP A 707 54.76 -6.88 6.95
CA ASP A 707 54.86 -7.22 5.53
C ASP A 707 53.48 -7.63 4.97
N ASP A 708 52.65 -8.28 5.79
CA ASP A 708 51.25 -8.57 5.49
C ASP A 708 50.43 -7.29 5.31
N VAL A 709 50.57 -6.31 6.20
CA VAL A 709 49.88 -5.01 6.08
C VAL A 709 50.30 -4.25 4.83
N LEU A 710 51.60 -4.16 4.55
CA LEU A 710 52.08 -3.43 3.36
C LEU A 710 51.60 -4.09 2.06
N SER A 711 51.66 -5.42 1.99
CA SER A 711 51.22 -6.17 0.82
C SER A 711 49.69 -6.11 0.63
N LEU A 712 48.94 -6.17 1.72
CA LEU A 712 47.48 -6.02 1.68
C LEU A 712 47.06 -4.59 1.33
N SER A 713 47.80 -3.58 1.79
CA SER A 713 47.58 -2.18 1.44
C SER A 713 47.73 -1.96 -0.06
N GLU A 714 48.78 -2.51 -0.66
CA GLU A 714 48.98 -2.43 -2.11
C GLU A 714 47.85 -3.13 -2.88
N LEU A 715 47.47 -4.33 -2.45
CA LEU A 715 46.37 -5.09 -3.08
C LEU A 715 45.04 -4.35 -2.97
N PHE A 716 44.75 -3.79 -1.80
CA PHE A 716 43.51 -3.08 -1.55
C PHE A 716 43.41 -1.82 -2.40
N SER A 717 44.42 -0.94 -2.32
CA SER A 717 44.43 0.34 -3.03
C SER A 717 44.45 0.19 -4.55
N GLN A 718 45.22 -0.77 -5.09
CA GLN A 718 45.30 -0.94 -6.55
C GLN A 718 44.11 -1.69 -7.17
N LYS A 719 43.52 -2.65 -6.44
CA LYS A 719 42.65 -3.67 -7.09
C LYS A 719 41.28 -3.86 -6.43
N LEU A 720 41.09 -3.49 -5.17
CA LEU A 720 39.84 -3.78 -4.44
C LEU A 720 39.05 -2.53 -4.07
N GLN A 721 39.72 -1.42 -3.77
CA GLN A 721 39.08 -0.20 -3.24
C GLN A 721 37.98 0.34 -4.15
N SER A 722 38.19 0.33 -5.47
CA SER A 722 37.19 0.79 -6.46
C SER A 722 35.95 -0.10 -6.57
N SER A 723 35.99 -1.30 -5.99
CA SER A 723 34.91 -2.28 -6.02
C SER A 723 34.18 -2.40 -4.68
N CYS A 724 34.50 -1.56 -3.70
CA CYS A 724 33.79 -1.46 -2.44
C CYS A 724 32.40 -0.87 -2.63
N GLU A 725 31.39 -1.54 -2.09
CA GLU A 725 30.01 -1.10 -2.02
C GLU A 725 29.62 -0.85 -0.55
N GLU A 726 28.52 -0.12 -0.30
CA GLU A 726 28.06 0.16 1.08
C GLU A 726 27.84 -1.14 1.90
N ASP A 727 27.45 -2.23 1.23
CA ASP A 727 27.24 -3.55 1.84
C ASP A 727 28.53 -4.21 2.37
N ASP A 728 29.72 -3.76 1.95
CA ASP A 728 31.01 -4.27 2.45
C ASP A 728 31.48 -3.59 3.74
N LEU A 729 30.90 -2.43 4.06
CA LEU A 729 31.28 -1.63 5.21
C LEU A 729 30.49 -2.08 6.44
N HIS A 730 31.19 -2.64 7.42
CA HIS A 730 30.59 -3.16 8.64
C HIS A 730 30.84 -2.24 9.84
N HIS A 731 29.83 -2.06 10.70
CA HIS A 731 30.02 -1.39 12.00
C HIS A 731 30.94 -2.21 12.89
N VAL A 732 31.72 -1.55 13.76
CA VAL A 732 32.58 -2.21 14.75
C VAL A 732 31.82 -3.21 15.63
N ASN A 733 30.55 -2.92 15.96
CA ASN A 733 29.70 -3.80 16.77
C ASN A 733 29.10 -4.99 16.01
N PHE A 734 29.43 -5.16 14.72
CA PHE A 734 28.90 -6.21 13.84
C PHE A 734 28.95 -7.60 14.48
N ASN A 735 30.08 -7.96 15.08
CA ASN A 735 30.29 -9.28 15.68
C ASN A 735 29.42 -9.49 16.94
N SER A 736 29.31 -8.48 17.79
CA SER A 736 28.43 -8.49 18.96
C SER A 736 26.96 -8.66 18.56
N CYS A 737 26.50 -7.94 17.52
CA CYS A 737 25.16 -8.10 16.95
C CYS A 737 24.94 -9.47 16.30
N LYS A 738 25.91 -9.96 15.52
CA LYS A 738 25.85 -11.29 14.89
C LYS A 738 25.72 -12.40 15.92
N LEU A 739 26.44 -12.30 17.05
CA LEU A 739 26.36 -13.25 18.15
C LEU A 739 25.00 -13.17 18.88
N SER A 740 24.47 -11.97 19.14
CA SER A 740 23.16 -11.80 19.79
C SER A 740 22.00 -12.30 18.92
N LEU A 741 22.13 -12.22 17.59
CA LEU A 741 21.14 -12.70 16.63
C LEU A 741 21.28 -14.19 16.29
N LYS A 742 22.42 -14.83 16.61
CA LYS A 742 22.68 -16.24 16.32
C LYS A 742 21.58 -17.20 16.83
N PRO A 743 21.03 -17.06 18.06
CA PRO A 743 19.93 -17.91 18.52
C PRO A 743 18.66 -17.80 17.67
N LEU A 744 18.43 -16.65 17.01
CA LEU A 744 17.28 -16.44 16.12
C LEU A 744 17.52 -17.06 14.74
N VAL A 745 18.75 -17.01 14.24
CA VAL A 745 19.17 -17.70 13.01
C VAL A 745 19.11 -19.21 13.18
N ASP A 746 19.63 -19.74 14.30
CA ASP A 746 19.64 -21.17 14.60
C ASP A 746 18.20 -21.72 14.76
N LYS A 747 17.26 -20.88 15.23
CA LYS A 747 15.81 -21.17 15.28
C LYS A 747 15.06 -20.94 13.95
N LYS A 748 15.76 -20.55 12.87
CA LYS A 748 15.21 -20.19 11.55
C LYS A 748 14.15 -19.08 11.59
N LEU A 749 14.20 -18.23 12.61
CA LEU A 749 13.33 -17.05 12.73
C LEU A 749 13.87 -15.87 11.90
N LEU A 750 15.17 -15.91 11.55
CA LEU A 750 15.87 -15.00 10.67
C LEU A 750 16.69 -15.80 9.66
N MET A 751 16.67 -15.43 8.36
CA MET A 751 17.62 -16.05 7.41
C MET A 751 19.02 -15.52 7.66
N GLN A 752 20.02 -16.40 7.51
CA GLN A 752 21.43 -16.09 7.75
C GLN A 752 21.95 -14.86 6.99
N GLN A 753 21.40 -14.59 5.80
CA GLN A 753 21.75 -13.44 4.96
C GLN A 753 21.24 -12.10 5.51
N PHE A 754 20.19 -12.09 6.34
CA PHE A 754 19.64 -10.87 6.97
C PHE A 754 20.23 -10.59 8.37
N ALA A 755 21.01 -11.52 8.93
CA ALA A 755 21.73 -11.32 10.19
C ALA A 755 23.18 -10.83 9.96
N LEU A 756 23.60 -10.74 8.70
CA LEU A 756 24.97 -10.40 8.26
C LEU A 756 25.04 -9.10 7.45
N ASN A 757 23.89 -8.47 7.20
CA ASN A 757 23.68 -7.13 6.65
C ASN A 757 22.80 -6.35 7.63
#